data_AF-A0A7J4QTR3-F1
#
_entry.id   AF-A0A7J4QTR3-F1
#
_cell.length_a   1.000
_cell.length_b   1.000
_cell.length_c   1.000
_cell.angle_alpha   90.00
_cell.angle_beta   90.00
_cell.angle_gamma   90.00
#
_symmetry.space_group_name_H-M   'P 1'
#
loop_
_entity.id
_entity.type
_entity.pdbx_description
1 polymer ?
#
loop_
_entity_poly.entity_id
_entity_poly.type
_entity_poly.pdbx_seq_one_letter_code
_entity_poly.pdbx_strand_id
1 'polypeptide(L)'
;MLSNSKMMLGAALVCLILSAPLSMLSTGAVEGAVEDNFETFPADNICANDDCTEAEEDWASSTGERSYYAWNLTNPGAAEPVYEKVGPFDYDISYTREIISFDETAGTLTYSESKVYTCAEDTTTACDTEVTTTNIPFQPQVVGATGVAISGIMDLTKAGFAAGAINQEMTSFSAGKATAADLNSNFDAIVDGQDPEDWEDEKSHYAASLADTYYNQFDGYFAANNMSGMNNMPGFEGAAVTYTQAIQGQQMQAAGGDPTGITFTGPSFDDTIWSAFNNTAMPVSGEDVSLNGMLGVLMLSGHCQAFPTGDYASVSADAVNAPAFTTGTMQRAGIWGYMAMSSPTEIDFNATIARDYAMCFGIASAAFSATHGGGDSEWFMDQTGTAVNASTRMMNYLGVDIDNAVAMNLLFGGQDTETPTGLLATNEDGTAFGVATFIGMDAATAMSSYGLDMAQYGAIATWVGGWLTSQTALPMVLLGGSGDMTAEKFVNVTLGGEDPINGGYLTYSLNLGGAWGTALMPASPQGTPVSVDEAAAGNLLYGPLGITTTTGAGLFLYGEMYGQTPPVDLQTMAPGAPMTWDEATIGLIYGIDANAAAALRVMLRDAVYDDFVPGFLMGLGSDGPYKTQTVNEWLFGWRDPVSAFVAGDITDPTLGWSKLETNLTYYGSGGISTGPATTYTICTGHNSDCDKGETLLEDGSNELSWHSTEMMMATFGLVGVETLDETTGGFLTGDGDKVDAGGYAITAVTCSGTSEVKGIPVDDCSASVDPTTRPITAKLIKSFTLVDAMVPALPIYFGTEINMQAEELSGLIIAGDSTSTFYLDMRDPYDRATAPQMTDLQEVFQIVQSSEIEDDDAEEMESSIVTNQNGLTYWTNFDVPTDYVALLLYLGALSCLVLGVIALGNEEE
;
A
#
# COMPACT_ATOMS: atom_id res chain seq x y z
N MET A 1 -40.97 -80.48 -57.15
CA MET A 1 -39.64 -80.66 -56.52
C MET A 1 -39.79 -80.26 -55.07
N LEU A 2 -40.23 -81.19 -54.23
CA LEU A 2 -40.49 -81.02 -52.80
C LEU A 2 -40.09 -82.35 -52.18
N SER A 3 -38.88 -82.44 -51.64
CA SER A 3 -38.41 -83.54 -50.77
C SER A 3 -36.95 -83.28 -50.40
N ASN A 4 -36.73 -82.69 -49.23
CA ASN A 4 -35.68 -83.08 -48.29
C ASN A 4 -35.71 -82.13 -47.09
N SER A 5 -36.41 -82.55 -46.03
CA SER A 5 -36.35 -81.96 -44.68
C SER A 5 -34.90 -81.72 -44.22
N LYS A 6 -33.98 -82.62 -44.57
CA LYS A 6 -32.52 -82.52 -44.31
C LYS A 6 -31.81 -81.38 -45.06
N MET A 7 -32.27 -81.00 -46.25
CA MET A 7 -31.69 -79.88 -47.02
C MET A 7 -32.15 -78.53 -46.46
N MET A 8 -33.39 -78.44 -45.97
CA MET A 8 -33.92 -77.19 -45.38
C MET A 8 -33.37 -76.96 -43.96
N LEU A 9 -33.20 -78.02 -43.17
CA LEU A 9 -32.46 -77.97 -41.90
C LEU A 9 -30.97 -77.66 -42.12
N GLY A 10 -30.36 -78.22 -43.16
CA GLY A 10 -28.99 -77.90 -43.55
C GLY A 10 -28.81 -76.45 -44.04
N ALA A 11 -29.78 -75.91 -44.77
CA ALA A 11 -29.78 -74.51 -45.20
C ALA A 11 -30.02 -73.54 -44.03
N ALA A 12 -30.94 -73.85 -43.09
CA ALA A 12 -31.11 -73.08 -41.86
C ALA A 12 -29.84 -73.09 -40.99
N LEU A 13 -29.17 -74.25 -40.88
CA LEU A 13 -27.90 -74.38 -40.18
C LEU A 13 -26.78 -73.61 -40.90
N VAL A 14 -26.75 -73.58 -42.23
CA VAL A 14 -25.78 -72.76 -42.99
C VAL A 14 -26.05 -71.27 -42.82
N CYS A 15 -27.30 -70.81 -42.81
CA CYS A 15 -27.62 -69.42 -42.51
C CYS A 15 -27.21 -69.03 -41.08
N LEU A 16 -27.41 -69.91 -40.10
CA LEU A 16 -26.98 -69.71 -38.71
C LEU A 16 -25.45 -69.84 -38.51
N ILE A 17 -24.78 -70.68 -39.31
CA ILE A 17 -23.31 -70.81 -39.30
C ILE A 17 -22.67 -69.62 -40.00
N LEU A 18 -23.29 -69.05 -41.03
CA LEU A 18 -22.81 -67.85 -41.71
C LEU A 18 -23.09 -66.58 -40.90
N SER A 19 -24.12 -66.56 -40.06
CA SER A 19 -24.38 -65.44 -39.14
C SER A 19 -23.38 -65.35 -37.99
N ALA A 20 -22.69 -66.44 -37.61
CA ALA A 20 -21.71 -66.43 -36.52
C ALA A 20 -20.36 -65.74 -36.88
N PRO A 21 -19.75 -65.95 -38.06
CA PRO A 21 -18.64 -65.11 -38.53
C PRO A 21 -19.07 -63.67 -38.76
N LEU A 22 -20.30 -63.43 -39.21
CA LEU A 22 -20.84 -62.08 -39.36
C LEU A 22 -21.00 -61.39 -38.01
N SER A 23 -21.46 -62.08 -36.97
CA SER A 23 -21.51 -61.52 -35.62
C SER A 23 -20.11 -61.25 -35.09
N MET A 24 -19.17 -62.20 -35.19
CA MET A 24 -17.78 -61.97 -34.75
C MET A 24 -17.06 -60.86 -35.53
N LEU A 25 -17.34 -60.72 -36.83
CA LEU A 25 -16.80 -59.62 -37.65
C LEU A 25 -17.46 -58.29 -37.32
N SER A 26 -18.78 -58.28 -37.06
CA SER A 26 -19.51 -57.07 -36.69
C SER A 26 -19.08 -56.62 -35.30
N THR A 27 -19.18 -57.47 -34.28
CA THR A 27 -18.81 -57.15 -32.90
C THR A 27 -17.31 -56.85 -32.75
N GLY A 28 -16.45 -57.53 -33.53
CA GLY A 28 -15.00 -57.29 -33.54
C GLY A 28 -14.55 -56.11 -34.41
N ALA A 29 -15.45 -55.53 -35.21
CA ALA A 29 -15.19 -54.29 -35.95
C ALA A 29 -15.74 -53.07 -35.20
N VAL A 30 -16.51 -53.25 -34.12
CA VAL A 30 -17.05 -52.14 -33.31
C VAL A 30 -15.93 -51.31 -32.71
N GLU A 31 -14.92 -51.92 -32.09
CA GLU A 31 -13.78 -51.17 -31.50
C GLU A 31 -13.14 -50.23 -32.53
N GLY A 32 -12.80 -50.74 -33.72
CA GLY A 32 -12.23 -49.91 -34.80
C GLY A 32 -13.22 -48.91 -35.41
N ALA A 33 -14.52 -49.23 -35.47
CA ALA A 33 -15.53 -48.29 -35.95
C ALA A 33 -15.82 -47.17 -34.95
N VAL A 34 -15.73 -47.45 -33.65
CA VAL A 34 -15.81 -46.44 -32.58
C VAL A 34 -14.55 -45.58 -32.62
N GLU A 35 -13.37 -46.19 -32.73
CA GLU A 35 -12.11 -45.44 -32.88
C GLU A 35 -12.16 -44.49 -34.09
N ASP A 36 -12.61 -44.97 -35.26
CA ASP A 36 -12.79 -44.18 -36.49
C ASP A 36 -13.89 -43.10 -36.33
N ASN A 37 -15.06 -43.44 -35.76
CA ASN A 37 -16.17 -42.48 -35.58
C ASN A 37 -15.83 -41.37 -34.60
N PHE A 38 -14.99 -41.66 -33.60
CA PHE A 38 -14.63 -40.67 -32.60
C PHE A 38 -13.30 -39.99 -32.93
N GLU A 39 -12.55 -40.37 -33.97
CA GLU A 39 -11.20 -39.88 -34.28
C GLU A 39 -11.14 -38.34 -34.28
N THR A 40 -12.11 -37.69 -34.92
CA THR A 40 -12.21 -36.23 -35.04
C THR A 40 -13.39 -35.60 -34.29
N PHE A 41 -13.98 -36.35 -33.36
CA PHE A 41 -15.22 -35.99 -32.66
C PHE A 41 -15.25 -34.57 -32.08
N PRO A 42 -14.17 -34.04 -31.47
CA PRO A 42 -14.21 -32.66 -31.00
C PRO A 42 -14.45 -31.65 -32.12
N ALA A 43 -13.88 -31.83 -33.31
CA ALA A 43 -14.18 -30.96 -34.45
C ALA A 43 -15.58 -31.23 -35.02
N ASP A 44 -15.98 -32.51 -35.15
CA ASP A 44 -17.27 -32.88 -35.75
C ASP A 44 -18.47 -32.34 -34.96
N ASN A 45 -18.35 -32.23 -33.63
CA ASN A 45 -19.39 -31.63 -32.78
C ASN A 45 -19.36 -30.10 -32.72
N ILE A 46 -18.23 -29.49 -33.08
CA ILE A 46 -18.04 -28.04 -32.99
C ILE A 46 -18.37 -27.37 -34.33
N CYS A 47 -17.96 -27.97 -35.44
CA CYS A 47 -17.94 -27.36 -36.75
C CYS A 47 -19.18 -27.74 -37.55
N ALA A 48 -20.02 -26.76 -37.90
CA ALA A 48 -21.20 -26.99 -38.76
C ALA A 48 -20.84 -27.15 -40.26
N ASN A 49 -19.58 -26.92 -40.61
CA ASN A 49 -19.06 -27.02 -41.97
C ASN A 49 -17.61 -27.50 -42.02
N ASP A 50 -17.20 -28.08 -43.15
CA ASP A 50 -15.88 -28.71 -43.34
C ASP A 50 -14.68 -27.77 -43.08
N ASP A 51 -14.85 -26.45 -43.26
CA ASP A 51 -13.78 -25.46 -43.01
C ASP A 51 -13.82 -24.85 -41.61
N CYS A 52 -14.73 -25.32 -40.76
CA CYS A 52 -14.96 -24.90 -39.38
C CYS A 52 -15.05 -23.38 -39.22
N THR A 53 -15.70 -22.71 -40.16
CA THR A 53 -15.98 -21.27 -40.11
C THR A 53 -17.32 -20.95 -39.46
N GLU A 54 -18.21 -21.95 -39.36
CA GLU A 54 -19.50 -21.87 -38.69
C GLU A 54 -19.53 -22.94 -37.58
N ALA A 55 -20.01 -22.55 -36.39
CA ALA A 55 -20.16 -23.45 -35.26
C ALA A 55 -21.54 -24.10 -35.26
N GLU A 56 -21.66 -25.34 -34.79
CA GLU A 56 -22.94 -26.00 -34.52
C GLU A 56 -23.74 -25.19 -33.48
N GLU A 57 -25.06 -25.03 -33.70
CA GLU A 57 -25.89 -24.10 -32.91
C GLU A 57 -25.92 -24.50 -31.41
N ASP A 58 -26.06 -25.79 -31.15
CA ASP A 58 -26.16 -26.35 -29.79
C ASP A 58 -24.80 -26.33 -29.05
N TRP A 59 -23.68 -26.32 -29.78
CA TRP A 59 -22.35 -26.12 -29.20
C TRP A 59 -22.03 -24.64 -28.97
N ALA A 60 -22.36 -23.79 -29.95
CA ALA A 60 -22.14 -22.35 -29.91
C ALA A 60 -22.93 -21.68 -28.77
N SER A 61 -24.08 -22.24 -28.42
CA SER A 61 -24.90 -21.80 -27.30
C SER A 61 -25.42 -23.00 -26.51
N SER A 62 -24.88 -23.22 -25.31
CA SER A 62 -25.32 -24.29 -24.42
C SER A 62 -25.71 -23.76 -23.04
N THR A 63 -26.47 -24.55 -22.29
CA THR A 63 -26.81 -24.26 -20.88
C THR A 63 -26.24 -25.30 -19.95
N GLY A 64 -25.95 -24.91 -18.71
CA GLY A 64 -25.59 -25.83 -17.64
C GLY A 64 -25.99 -25.28 -16.28
N GLU A 65 -25.93 -26.12 -15.26
CA GLU A 65 -26.35 -25.76 -13.90
C GLU A 65 -25.18 -25.85 -12.92
N ARG A 66 -25.16 -24.95 -11.93
CA ARG A 66 -24.25 -25.03 -10.77
C ARG A 66 -24.96 -24.63 -9.50
N SER A 67 -24.66 -25.35 -8.43
CA SER A 67 -25.12 -25.03 -7.08
C SER A 67 -23.98 -24.49 -6.24
N TYR A 68 -24.20 -23.37 -5.57
CA TYR A 68 -23.23 -22.78 -4.65
C TYR A 68 -23.72 -22.90 -3.21
N TYR A 69 -22.76 -23.05 -2.29
CA TYR A 69 -23.00 -22.95 -0.85
C TYR A 69 -22.00 -21.99 -0.23
N ALA A 70 -22.45 -21.20 0.73
CA ALA A 70 -21.61 -20.31 1.51
C ALA A 70 -21.69 -20.67 2.99
N TRP A 71 -20.66 -20.37 3.75
CA TRP A 71 -20.68 -20.47 5.21
C TRP A 71 -20.73 -19.06 5.77
N ASN A 72 -21.94 -18.64 6.15
CA ASN A 72 -22.22 -17.30 6.65
C ASN A 72 -21.63 -17.13 8.06
N LEU A 73 -20.78 -16.12 8.25
CA LEU A 73 -20.24 -15.76 9.56
C LEU A 73 -21.28 -14.98 10.37
N THR A 74 -21.79 -15.60 11.43
CA THR A 74 -22.91 -15.04 12.23
C THR A 74 -22.47 -14.06 13.33
N ASN A 75 -21.18 -14.03 13.65
CA ASN A 75 -20.59 -13.25 14.73
C ASN A 75 -19.23 -12.63 14.35
N PRO A 76 -19.18 -11.77 13.30
CA PRO A 76 -17.92 -11.17 12.83
C PRO A 76 -17.18 -10.43 13.95
N GLY A 77 -15.87 -10.65 14.04
CA GLY A 77 -15.00 -10.05 15.05
C GLY A 77 -14.99 -10.73 16.42
N ALA A 78 -15.76 -11.81 16.63
CA ALA A 78 -15.65 -12.62 17.83
C ALA A 78 -14.35 -13.45 17.83
N ALA A 79 -13.80 -13.70 19.03
CA ALA A 79 -12.61 -14.53 19.18
C ALA A 79 -12.80 -15.98 18.67
N GLU A 80 -14.03 -16.49 18.77
CA GLU A 80 -14.44 -17.79 18.26
C GLU A 80 -15.52 -17.58 17.18
N PRO A 81 -15.14 -17.59 15.89
CA PRO A 81 -16.08 -17.35 14.81
C PRO A 81 -17.03 -18.55 14.61
N VAL A 82 -18.28 -18.27 14.24
CA VAL A 82 -19.36 -19.24 14.08
C VAL A 82 -19.93 -19.12 12.67
N TYR A 83 -19.73 -20.19 11.90
CA TYR A 83 -20.12 -20.32 10.50
C TYR A 83 -21.39 -21.17 10.35
N GLU A 84 -22.34 -20.70 9.55
CA GLU A 84 -23.57 -21.41 9.22
C GLU A 84 -23.65 -21.65 7.72
N LYS A 85 -23.75 -22.92 7.30
CA LYS A 85 -23.93 -23.29 5.88
C LYS A 85 -25.28 -22.78 5.38
N VAL A 86 -25.26 -22.02 4.29
CA VAL A 86 -26.43 -21.51 3.56
C VAL A 86 -26.35 -21.93 2.09
N GLY A 87 -27.51 -22.13 1.46
CA GLY A 87 -27.67 -22.67 0.11
C GLY A 87 -28.49 -23.98 0.10
N PRO A 88 -28.64 -24.63 -1.06
CA PRO A 88 -27.98 -24.27 -2.33
C PRO A 88 -28.52 -22.97 -2.92
N PHE A 89 -27.63 -22.24 -3.59
CA PHE A 89 -27.96 -21.18 -4.54
C PHE A 89 -27.76 -21.75 -5.94
N ASP A 90 -28.84 -22.09 -6.61
CA ASP A 90 -28.82 -22.73 -7.93
C ASP A 90 -28.81 -21.67 -9.03
N TYR A 91 -27.93 -21.84 -10.01
CA TYR A 91 -27.78 -20.94 -11.16
C TYR A 91 -27.80 -21.70 -12.48
N ASP A 92 -28.58 -21.15 -13.42
CA ASP A 92 -28.52 -21.47 -14.84
C ASP A 92 -27.39 -20.67 -15.48
N ILE A 93 -26.50 -21.36 -16.19
CA ILE A 93 -25.35 -20.78 -16.86
C ILE A 93 -25.57 -20.90 -18.36
N SER A 94 -25.64 -19.77 -19.04
CA SER A 94 -25.61 -19.73 -20.50
C SER A 94 -24.17 -19.54 -20.97
N TYR A 95 -23.69 -20.49 -21.78
CA TYR A 95 -22.39 -20.44 -22.43
C TYR A 95 -22.58 -19.92 -23.86
N THR A 96 -21.72 -19.00 -24.29
CA THR A 96 -21.67 -18.54 -25.68
C THR A 96 -20.25 -18.72 -26.19
N ARG A 97 -20.10 -19.50 -27.26
CA ARG A 97 -18.82 -19.87 -27.86
C ARG A 97 -18.72 -19.38 -29.29
N GLU A 98 -17.55 -18.85 -29.65
CA GLU A 98 -17.23 -18.40 -31.01
C GLU A 98 -15.90 -18.99 -31.47
N ILE A 99 -15.90 -19.64 -32.64
CA ILE A 99 -14.68 -20.17 -33.26
C ILE A 99 -13.78 -19.01 -33.71
N ILE A 100 -12.51 -19.06 -33.34
CA ILE A 100 -11.49 -18.07 -33.71
C ILE A 100 -10.64 -18.59 -34.87
N SER A 101 -10.19 -19.85 -34.77
CA SER A 101 -9.37 -20.49 -35.80
C SER A 101 -9.42 -22.00 -35.71
N PHE A 102 -9.28 -22.66 -36.87
CA PHE A 102 -9.13 -24.10 -37.00
C PHE A 102 -7.92 -24.40 -37.89
N ASP A 103 -7.05 -25.29 -37.43
CA ASP A 103 -5.91 -25.81 -38.20
C ASP A 103 -5.98 -27.34 -38.20
N GLU A 104 -6.55 -27.88 -39.28
CA GLU A 104 -6.70 -29.31 -39.52
C GLU A 104 -5.34 -30.04 -39.54
N THR A 105 -4.28 -29.39 -40.06
CA THR A 105 -2.96 -30.01 -40.17
C THR A 105 -2.28 -30.09 -38.81
N ALA A 106 -2.41 -29.05 -37.99
CA ALA A 106 -1.94 -29.07 -36.61
C ALA A 106 -2.83 -29.93 -35.71
N GLY A 107 -4.09 -30.15 -36.08
CA GLY A 107 -5.09 -30.85 -35.28
C GLY A 107 -5.62 -30.00 -34.13
N THR A 108 -5.72 -28.68 -34.31
CA THR A 108 -6.06 -27.74 -33.24
C THR A 108 -7.24 -26.83 -33.61
N LEU A 109 -8.10 -26.55 -32.64
CA LEU A 109 -9.19 -25.58 -32.76
C LEU A 109 -9.12 -24.58 -31.61
N THR A 110 -9.21 -23.28 -31.94
CA THR A 110 -9.26 -22.20 -30.96
C THR A 110 -10.63 -21.54 -30.97
N TYR A 111 -11.24 -21.38 -29.80
CA TYR A 111 -12.52 -20.70 -29.62
C TYR A 111 -12.48 -19.75 -28.41
N SER A 112 -13.39 -18.78 -28.39
CA SER A 112 -13.68 -17.97 -27.19
C SER A 112 -14.94 -18.49 -26.51
N GLU A 113 -14.99 -18.42 -25.18
CA GLU A 113 -16.16 -18.77 -24.38
C GLU A 113 -16.49 -17.64 -23.39
N SER A 114 -17.75 -17.22 -23.39
CA SER A 114 -18.31 -16.29 -22.42
C SER A 114 -19.48 -16.91 -21.67
N LYS A 115 -19.71 -16.47 -20.43
CA LYS A 115 -20.70 -17.05 -19.52
C LYS A 115 -21.63 -15.99 -18.98
N VAL A 116 -22.92 -16.33 -18.90
CA VAL A 116 -23.94 -15.54 -18.21
C VAL A 116 -24.60 -16.40 -17.14
N TYR A 117 -24.50 -15.97 -15.88
CA TYR A 117 -25.12 -16.66 -14.75
C TYR A 117 -26.47 -16.01 -14.42
N THR A 118 -27.52 -16.83 -14.33
CA THR A 118 -28.86 -16.41 -13.96
C THR A 118 -29.34 -17.26 -12.78
N CYS A 119 -29.92 -16.62 -11.77
CA CYS A 119 -30.50 -17.36 -10.65
C CYS A 119 -31.62 -18.27 -11.13
N ALA A 120 -31.54 -19.57 -10.84
CA ALA A 120 -32.52 -20.54 -11.31
C ALA A 120 -33.92 -20.24 -10.74
N GLU A 121 -34.98 -20.41 -11.54
CA GLU A 121 -36.35 -20.09 -11.10
C GLU A 121 -36.83 -20.97 -9.95
N ASP A 122 -36.31 -22.19 -9.84
CA ASP A 122 -36.63 -23.21 -8.85
C ASP A 122 -35.62 -23.31 -7.71
N THR A 123 -34.64 -22.41 -7.66
CA THR A 123 -33.67 -22.33 -6.56
C THR A 123 -34.36 -22.31 -5.19
N THR A 124 -33.87 -23.12 -4.26
CA THR A 124 -34.46 -23.21 -2.92
C THR A 124 -34.13 -22.01 -2.03
N THR A 125 -33.00 -21.34 -2.32
CA THR A 125 -32.52 -20.19 -1.57
C THR A 125 -32.33 -19.01 -2.53
N ALA A 126 -32.88 -17.85 -2.18
CA ALA A 126 -32.78 -16.68 -3.05
C ALA A 126 -31.32 -16.26 -3.28
N CYS A 127 -30.91 -16.05 -4.53
CA CYS A 127 -29.55 -15.64 -4.89
C CYS A 127 -29.17 -14.22 -4.42
N ASP A 128 -30.15 -13.42 -4.00
CA ASP A 128 -29.94 -12.12 -3.36
C ASP A 128 -29.85 -12.21 -1.83
N THR A 129 -29.69 -13.41 -1.27
CA THR A 129 -29.47 -13.59 0.18
C THR A 129 -28.15 -12.93 0.57
N GLU A 130 -28.16 -12.15 1.65
CA GLU A 130 -26.94 -11.58 2.21
C GLU A 130 -26.14 -12.61 3.00
N VAL A 131 -24.83 -12.63 2.76
CA VAL A 131 -23.86 -13.46 3.50
C VAL A 131 -22.73 -12.57 4.00
N THR A 132 -22.23 -12.88 5.19
CA THR A 132 -21.04 -12.27 5.76
C THR A 132 -19.87 -13.22 5.59
N THR A 133 -18.85 -12.80 4.85
CA THR A 133 -17.67 -13.61 4.51
C THR A 133 -16.38 -12.84 4.81
N THR A 134 -15.25 -13.54 4.75
CA THR A 134 -13.93 -12.90 4.79
C THR A 134 -13.78 -11.96 3.61
N ASN A 135 -13.39 -10.72 3.87
CA ASN A 135 -13.12 -9.75 2.82
C ASN A 135 -11.77 -10.06 2.17
N ILE A 136 -11.80 -10.81 1.07
CA ILE A 136 -10.62 -11.38 0.40
C ILE A 136 -9.52 -10.34 0.11
N PRO A 137 -9.83 -9.13 -0.41
CA PRO A 137 -8.81 -8.12 -0.69
C PRO A 137 -8.17 -7.51 0.55
N PHE A 138 -8.83 -7.54 1.72
CA PHE A 138 -8.45 -6.71 2.87
C PHE A 138 -7.05 -7.04 3.41
N GLN A 139 -6.77 -8.29 3.76
CA GLN A 139 -5.47 -8.65 4.33
C GLN A 139 -4.29 -8.47 3.35
N PRO A 140 -4.41 -8.86 2.06
CA PRO A 140 -3.43 -8.49 1.04
C PRO A 140 -3.19 -6.98 0.94
N GLN A 141 -4.25 -6.17 1.06
CA GLN A 141 -4.12 -4.71 1.09
C GLN A 141 -3.40 -4.22 2.34
N VAL A 142 -3.63 -4.83 3.52
CA VAL A 142 -2.88 -4.48 4.75
C VAL A 142 -1.39 -4.72 4.53
N VAL A 143 -1.01 -5.87 3.98
CA VAL A 143 0.38 -6.15 3.61
C VAL A 143 0.92 -5.12 2.61
N GLY A 144 0.21 -4.92 1.49
CA GLY A 144 0.63 -4.03 0.41
C GLY A 144 0.71 -2.55 0.82
N ALA A 145 -0.17 -2.11 1.72
CA ALA A 145 -0.25 -0.73 2.20
C ALA A 145 0.74 -0.41 3.32
N THR A 146 1.38 -1.42 3.95
CA THR A 146 2.26 -1.19 5.10
C THR A 146 3.40 -0.22 4.78
N GLY A 147 4.09 -0.38 3.65
CA GLY A 147 5.16 0.54 3.26
C GLY A 147 4.64 1.97 3.00
N VAL A 148 3.48 2.08 2.34
CA VAL A 148 2.82 3.37 2.06
C VAL A 148 2.37 4.06 3.33
N ALA A 149 1.82 3.31 4.29
CA ALA A 149 1.41 3.80 5.59
C ALA A 149 2.60 4.36 6.38
N ILE A 150 3.74 3.64 6.41
CA ILE A 150 4.96 4.15 7.05
C ILE A 150 5.44 5.42 6.35
N SER A 151 5.46 5.45 5.01
CA SER A 151 5.79 6.66 4.25
C SER A 151 4.89 7.83 4.63
N GLY A 152 3.57 7.59 4.73
CA GLY A 152 2.59 8.59 5.15
C GLY A 152 2.83 9.12 6.56
N ILE A 153 3.17 8.24 7.51
CA ILE A 153 3.57 8.65 8.88
C ILE A 153 4.82 9.53 8.84
N MET A 154 5.82 9.17 8.03
CA MET A 154 7.05 9.97 7.89
C MET A 154 6.74 11.34 7.27
N ASP A 155 5.88 11.40 6.26
CA ASP A 155 5.49 12.65 5.61
C ASP A 155 4.63 13.54 6.53
N LEU A 156 3.75 12.94 7.36
CA LEU A 156 3.04 13.67 8.42
C LEU A 156 4.01 14.21 9.48
N THR A 157 5.06 13.46 9.81
CA THR A 157 6.11 13.93 10.73
C THR A 157 6.87 15.13 10.14
N LYS A 158 7.19 15.09 8.84
CA LYS A 158 7.75 16.25 8.11
C LYS A 158 6.80 17.43 8.13
N ALA A 159 5.50 17.19 7.94
CA ALA A 159 4.47 18.23 7.96
C ALA A 159 4.34 18.89 9.34
N GLY A 160 4.35 18.10 10.42
CA GLY A 160 4.34 18.63 11.79
C GLY A 160 5.57 19.48 12.10
N PHE A 161 6.77 19.00 11.73
CA PHE A 161 8.00 19.78 11.84
C PHE A 161 7.93 21.08 11.02
N ALA A 162 7.49 21.01 9.76
CA ALA A 162 7.36 22.17 8.88
C ALA A 162 6.37 23.20 9.43
N ALA A 163 5.21 22.77 9.93
CA ALA A 163 4.23 23.66 10.56
C ALA A 163 4.83 24.35 11.79
N GLY A 164 5.57 23.62 12.64
CA GLY A 164 6.29 24.19 13.77
C GLY A 164 7.34 25.23 13.35
N ALA A 165 8.12 24.93 12.31
CA ALA A 165 9.13 25.86 11.78
C ALA A 165 8.49 27.11 11.17
N ILE A 166 7.42 26.96 10.37
CA ILE A 166 6.65 28.07 9.81
C ILE A 166 6.06 28.95 10.93
N ASN A 167 5.59 28.34 12.02
CA ASN A 167 5.09 29.09 13.17
C ASN A 167 6.21 29.96 13.80
N GLN A 168 7.42 29.42 13.93
CA GLN A 168 8.57 30.20 14.40
C GLN A 168 8.97 31.29 13.40
N GLU A 169 8.84 31.03 12.10
CA GLU A 169 9.09 32.04 11.08
C GLU A 169 8.12 33.22 11.18
N MET A 170 6.83 32.93 11.41
CA MET A 170 5.81 33.96 11.60
C MET A 170 6.01 34.70 12.92
N THR A 171 6.35 33.99 14.00
CA THR A 171 6.49 34.58 15.34
C THR A 171 7.75 35.42 15.49
N SER A 172 8.88 34.97 14.92
CA SER A 172 10.20 35.56 15.18
C SER A 172 11.03 35.82 13.92
N PHE A 173 11.09 34.92 12.94
CA PHE A 173 12.08 35.08 11.85
C PHE A 173 11.70 36.22 10.91
N SER A 174 10.40 36.44 10.67
CA SER A 174 9.90 37.61 9.94
C SER A 174 10.47 38.91 10.52
N ALA A 175 10.42 39.06 11.84
CA ALA A 175 10.96 40.22 12.54
C ALA A 175 12.49 40.30 12.51
N GLY A 176 13.16 39.15 12.68
CA GLY A 176 14.63 39.08 12.57
C GLY A 176 15.13 39.50 11.19
N LYS A 177 14.45 39.03 10.13
CA LYS A 177 14.76 39.36 8.74
C LYS A 177 14.53 40.83 8.45
N ALA A 178 13.39 41.38 8.85
CA ALA A 178 13.08 42.80 8.67
C ALA A 178 14.06 43.71 9.44
N THR A 179 14.38 43.36 10.68
CA THR A 179 15.36 44.10 11.49
C THR A 179 16.74 44.08 10.82
N ALA A 180 17.21 42.93 10.36
CA ALA A 180 18.49 42.81 9.65
C ALA A 180 18.48 43.60 8.32
N ALA A 181 17.36 43.58 7.59
CA ALA A 181 17.20 44.35 6.36
C ALA A 181 17.20 45.87 6.61
N ASP A 182 16.57 46.33 7.70
CA ASP A 182 16.61 47.74 8.11
C ASP A 182 18.03 48.17 8.49
N LEU A 183 18.75 47.33 9.24
CA LEU A 183 20.15 47.57 9.57
C LEU A 183 20.99 47.71 8.28
N ASN A 184 20.87 46.78 7.33
CA ASN A 184 21.56 46.83 6.04
C ASN A 184 21.17 48.05 5.18
N SER A 185 19.88 48.36 5.08
CA SER A 185 19.40 49.49 4.27
C SER A 185 19.93 50.83 4.80
N ASN A 186 20.06 50.94 6.12
CA ASN A 186 20.66 52.10 6.75
C ASN A 186 22.17 52.20 6.48
N PHE A 187 22.88 51.07 6.34
CA PHE A 187 24.28 51.06 5.87
C PHE A 187 24.38 51.47 4.38
N ASP A 188 23.52 50.94 3.51
CA ASP A 188 23.57 51.17 2.05
C ASP A 188 23.19 52.61 1.66
N ALA A 189 22.24 53.24 2.38
CA ALA A 189 21.86 54.64 2.15
C ALA A 189 23.01 55.64 2.34
N ILE A 190 24.08 55.24 3.03
CA ILE A 190 25.28 56.05 3.30
C ILE A 190 26.33 55.84 2.20
N VAL A 191 26.43 54.60 1.70
CA VAL A 191 27.34 54.18 0.62
C VAL A 191 27.10 54.95 -0.68
N ASP A 192 25.85 55.27 -1.01
CA ASP A 192 25.49 55.98 -2.26
C ASP A 192 25.94 57.46 -2.29
N GLY A 193 26.54 57.97 -1.22
CA GLY A 193 26.95 59.37 -1.05
C GLY A 193 28.45 59.67 -1.01
N GLN A 194 29.36 58.68 -0.99
CA GLN A 194 30.77 58.89 -0.61
C GLN A 194 31.83 58.20 -1.50
N ASP A 195 33.11 58.56 -1.32
CA ASP A 195 34.27 58.16 -2.13
C ASP A 195 34.80 56.77 -1.69
N PRO A 196 34.97 55.79 -2.62
CA PRO A 196 35.38 54.42 -2.27
C PRO A 196 36.72 54.24 -1.54
N GLU A 197 37.61 55.24 -1.46
CA GLU A 197 38.93 55.11 -0.83
C GLU A 197 38.92 55.12 0.71
N ASP A 198 37.87 55.62 1.38
CA ASP A 198 37.75 55.74 2.87
C ASP A 198 36.72 54.76 3.49
N TRP A 199 36.31 53.74 2.74
CA TRP A 199 35.14 52.88 2.97
C TRP A 199 35.03 52.15 4.32
N GLU A 200 36.12 51.53 4.80
CA GLU A 200 36.08 50.71 6.03
C GLU A 200 36.04 51.56 7.31
N ASP A 201 36.70 52.72 7.29
CA ASP A 201 36.70 53.67 8.41
C ASP A 201 35.34 54.38 8.52
N GLU A 202 34.70 54.72 7.38
CA GLU A 202 33.36 55.35 7.37
C GLU A 202 32.26 54.41 7.87
N LYS A 203 32.32 53.13 7.48
CA LYS A 203 31.38 52.09 7.93
C LYS A 203 31.47 51.79 9.43
N SER A 204 32.69 51.75 9.95
CA SER A 204 32.95 51.58 11.39
C SER A 204 32.40 52.76 12.19
N HIS A 205 32.58 53.99 11.69
CA HIS A 205 32.02 55.19 12.31
C HIS A 205 30.49 55.20 12.35
N TYR A 206 29.84 54.69 11.31
CA TYR A 206 28.38 54.60 11.29
C TYR A 206 27.83 53.58 12.28
N ALA A 207 28.42 52.39 12.36
CA ALA A 207 28.02 51.39 13.34
C ALA A 207 28.10 51.95 14.77
N ALA A 208 29.13 52.76 15.06
CA ALA A 208 29.25 53.48 16.32
C ALA A 208 28.17 54.55 16.51
N SER A 209 27.85 55.33 15.48
CA SER A 209 26.76 56.33 15.52
C SER A 209 25.37 55.70 15.70
N LEU A 210 25.13 54.53 15.13
CA LEU A 210 23.88 53.80 15.28
C LEU A 210 23.72 53.28 16.71
N ALA A 211 24.79 52.70 17.26
CA ALA A 211 24.81 52.26 18.65
C ALA A 211 24.65 53.42 19.65
N ASP A 212 25.23 54.59 19.36
CA ASP A 212 25.00 55.82 20.13
C ASP A 212 23.52 56.25 20.08
N THR A 213 22.90 56.16 18.90
CA THR A 213 21.46 56.44 18.73
C THR A 213 20.61 55.50 19.59
N TYR A 214 20.92 54.20 19.59
CA TYR A 214 20.23 53.23 20.44
C TYR A 214 20.42 53.49 21.93
N TYR A 215 21.64 53.87 22.35
CA TYR A 215 21.89 54.25 23.74
C TYR A 215 21.08 55.49 24.14
N ASN A 216 21.04 56.53 23.31
CA ASN A 216 20.28 57.74 23.60
C ASN A 216 18.77 57.46 23.71
N GLN A 217 18.23 56.57 22.88
CA GLN A 217 16.84 56.12 23.01
C GLN A 217 16.60 55.36 24.31
N PHE A 218 17.50 54.45 24.68
CA PHE A 218 17.45 53.76 25.97
C PHE A 218 17.53 54.74 27.15
N ASP A 219 18.47 55.68 27.14
CA ASP A 219 18.69 56.64 28.24
C ASP A 219 17.44 57.53 28.46
N GLY A 220 16.78 57.91 27.36
CA GLY A 220 15.48 58.57 27.37
C GLY A 220 14.34 57.69 27.88
N TYR A 221 14.26 56.43 27.43
CA TYR A 221 13.27 55.45 27.89
C TYR A 221 13.40 55.18 29.40
N PHE A 222 14.63 55.00 29.88
CA PHE A 222 14.95 54.80 31.29
C PHE A 222 14.43 55.95 32.16
N ALA A 223 14.65 57.18 31.72
CA ALA A 223 14.17 58.38 32.37
C ALA A 223 12.63 58.48 32.34
N ALA A 224 12.01 58.24 31.19
CA ALA A 224 10.57 58.34 31.00
C ALA A 224 9.78 57.35 31.86
N ASN A 225 10.31 56.14 32.06
CA ASN A 225 9.69 55.07 32.84
C ASN A 225 10.08 55.08 34.32
N ASN A 226 10.80 56.10 34.79
CA ASN A 226 11.28 56.20 36.19
C ASN A 226 12.04 54.94 36.65
N MET A 227 12.87 54.37 35.78
CA MET A 227 13.60 53.13 36.09
C MET A 227 14.66 53.34 37.18
N SER A 228 15.11 54.58 37.41
CA SER A 228 15.96 54.93 38.57
C SER A 228 15.22 54.87 39.91
N GLY A 229 13.87 54.96 39.90
CA GLY A 229 13.06 55.20 41.08
C GLY A 229 13.22 56.59 41.70
N MET A 230 14.02 57.47 41.09
CA MET A 230 14.40 58.78 41.63
C MET A 230 13.53 59.93 41.11
N ASN A 231 12.71 59.71 40.07
CA ASN A 231 11.87 60.77 39.53
C ASN A 231 10.89 61.23 40.61
N ASN A 232 10.83 62.55 40.82
CA ASN A 232 9.94 63.20 41.80
C ASN A 232 10.20 62.85 43.28
N MET A 233 11.38 62.33 43.63
CA MET A 233 11.82 62.25 45.03
C MET A 233 12.13 63.66 45.60
N PRO A 234 12.08 63.88 46.92
CA PRO A 234 12.49 65.15 47.53
C PRO A 234 13.92 65.52 47.13
N GLY A 235 14.09 66.67 46.46
CA GLY A 235 15.37 67.11 45.86
C GLY A 235 15.54 66.81 44.36
N PHE A 236 14.61 66.07 43.75
CA PHE A 236 14.56 65.73 42.32
C PHE A 236 13.15 65.96 41.73
N GLU A 237 12.43 66.95 42.27
CA GLU A 237 11.07 67.30 41.87
C GLU A 237 11.01 67.76 40.40
N GLY A 238 10.25 67.04 39.56
CA GLY A 238 10.12 67.35 38.13
C GLY A 238 11.33 66.96 37.27
N ALA A 239 12.34 66.28 37.83
CA ALA A 239 13.50 65.80 37.08
C ALA A 239 13.25 64.35 36.59
N ALA A 240 13.46 64.12 35.29
CA ALA A 240 13.56 62.78 34.71
C ALA A 240 15.04 62.39 34.72
N VAL A 241 15.42 61.40 35.54
CA VAL A 241 16.82 60.99 35.72
C VAL A 241 17.16 59.90 34.71
N THR A 242 18.14 60.16 33.84
CA THR A 242 18.60 59.18 32.85
C THR A 242 19.50 58.10 33.48
N TYR A 243 19.77 57.00 32.77
CA TYR A 243 20.66 55.94 33.24
C TYR A 243 22.06 56.50 33.49
N THR A 244 22.57 57.31 32.55
CA THR A 244 23.86 58.00 32.70
C THR A 244 23.93 58.81 34.00
N GLN A 245 22.89 59.62 34.27
CA GLN A 245 22.81 60.45 35.46
C GLN A 245 22.67 59.65 36.76
N ALA A 246 21.94 58.53 36.71
CA ALA A 246 21.78 57.63 37.86
C ALA A 246 23.13 57.03 38.29
N ILE A 247 23.93 56.54 37.34
CA ILE A 247 25.27 56.00 37.62
C ILE A 247 26.20 57.11 38.13
N GLN A 248 26.20 58.30 37.51
CA GLN A 248 26.97 59.45 37.99
C GLN A 248 26.62 59.83 39.44
N GLY A 249 25.32 59.81 39.78
CA GLY A 249 24.84 60.03 41.14
C GLY A 249 25.36 59.00 42.14
N GLN A 250 25.35 57.72 41.77
CA GLN A 250 25.90 56.64 42.60
C GLN A 250 27.41 56.80 42.80
N GLN A 251 28.17 57.12 41.75
CA GLN A 251 29.61 57.36 41.84
C GLN A 251 29.94 58.59 42.70
N MET A 252 29.19 59.68 42.53
CA MET A 252 29.33 60.89 43.35
C MET A 252 29.03 60.58 44.82
N GLN A 253 28.01 59.78 45.12
CA GLN A 253 27.70 59.34 46.48
C GLN A 253 28.82 58.47 47.07
N ALA A 254 29.35 57.51 46.31
CA ALA A 254 30.47 56.67 46.73
C ALA A 254 31.75 57.50 46.98
N ALA A 255 31.95 58.58 46.23
CA ALA A 255 33.03 59.54 46.41
C ALA A 255 32.76 60.60 47.50
N GLY A 256 31.70 60.46 48.30
CA GLY A 256 31.38 61.38 49.40
C GLY A 256 30.95 62.78 48.95
N GLY A 257 30.41 62.91 47.73
CA GLY A 257 29.97 64.17 47.14
C GLY A 257 31.02 64.89 46.28
N ASP A 258 32.20 64.28 46.06
CA ASP A 258 33.24 64.83 45.20
C ASP A 258 32.92 64.59 43.71
N PRO A 259 32.72 65.63 42.89
CA PRO A 259 32.43 65.47 41.46
C PRO A 259 33.58 64.82 40.68
N THR A 260 34.82 64.89 41.19
CA THR A 260 35.99 64.25 40.55
C THR A 260 35.98 62.73 40.66
N GLY A 261 35.10 62.17 41.49
CA GLY A 261 34.87 60.73 41.60
C GLY A 261 33.92 60.14 40.55
N ILE A 262 33.33 60.96 39.68
CA ILE A 262 32.57 60.49 38.53
C ILE A 262 33.53 60.05 37.43
N THR A 263 33.47 58.77 37.06
CA THR A 263 34.30 58.20 35.99
C THR A 263 33.50 57.82 34.75
N PHE A 264 32.17 57.69 34.87
CA PHE A 264 31.29 57.34 33.76
C PHE A 264 30.57 58.58 33.21
N THR A 265 30.77 58.88 31.93
CA THR A 265 30.13 60.01 31.23
C THR A 265 29.15 59.58 30.14
N GLY A 266 28.82 58.29 30.09
CA GLY A 266 28.16 57.64 28.96
C GLY A 266 29.10 56.66 28.26
N PRO A 267 28.59 55.70 27.48
CA PRO A 267 29.42 54.81 26.68
C PRO A 267 30.07 55.61 25.54
N SER A 268 31.30 55.24 25.17
CA SER A 268 31.82 55.51 23.84
C SER A 268 31.57 54.29 22.97
N PHE A 269 31.24 54.49 21.70
CA PHE A 269 31.27 53.42 20.70
C PHE A 269 32.46 53.66 19.79
N ASP A 270 33.23 52.61 19.52
CA ASP A 270 34.44 52.62 18.70
C ASP A 270 34.29 51.61 17.56
N ASP A 271 35.35 51.44 16.77
CA ASP A 271 35.34 50.55 15.61
C ASP A 271 35.10 49.06 15.98
N THR A 272 35.16 48.66 17.26
CA THR A 272 34.87 47.27 17.65
C THR A 272 33.38 46.93 17.52
N ILE A 273 32.50 47.93 17.46
CA ILE A 273 31.09 47.70 17.19
C ILE A 273 30.85 47.25 15.74
N TRP A 274 31.74 47.58 14.80
CA TRP A 274 31.63 47.17 13.39
C TRP A 274 31.62 45.65 13.24
N SER A 275 32.48 44.94 13.98
CA SER A 275 32.52 43.49 13.96
C SER A 275 31.22 42.85 14.45
N ALA A 276 30.52 43.48 15.42
CA ALA A 276 29.20 43.02 15.88
C ALA A 276 28.20 42.88 14.72
N PHE A 277 28.23 43.84 13.80
CA PHE A 277 27.28 43.91 12.70
C PHE A 277 27.67 43.07 11.49
N ASN A 278 28.96 42.83 11.24
CA ASN A 278 29.42 42.32 9.93
C ASN A 278 30.39 41.12 9.99
N ASN A 279 30.98 40.85 11.15
CA ASN A 279 32.02 39.84 11.27
C ASN A 279 32.02 39.23 12.67
N THR A 280 30.88 38.66 13.06
CA THR A 280 30.73 37.92 14.32
C THR A 280 30.26 36.51 14.03
N ALA A 281 30.91 35.52 14.66
CA ALA A 281 30.51 34.13 14.60
C ALA A 281 30.39 33.54 16.00
N MET A 282 29.56 32.51 16.16
CA MET A 282 29.45 31.80 17.43
C MET A 282 30.78 31.15 17.81
N PRO A 283 31.29 31.36 19.04
CA PRO A 283 32.63 30.92 19.42
C PRO A 283 32.89 29.40 19.31
N VAL A 284 31.85 28.58 19.39
CA VAL A 284 31.96 27.11 19.40
C VAL A 284 31.58 26.50 18.05
N SER A 285 30.42 26.89 17.53
CA SER A 285 29.81 26.29 16.35
C SER A 285 30.18 27.00 15.04
N GLY A 286 30.67 28.24 15.12
CA GLY A 286 31.17 29.00 13.97
C GLY A 286 30.09 29.55 13.03
N GLU A 287 28.79 29.42 13.34
CA GLU A 287 27.75 30.07 12.55
C GLU A 287 27.88 31.60 12.62
N ASP A 288 27.62 32.27 11.50
CA ASP A 288 27.62 33.73 11.40
C ASP A 288 26.43 34.32 12.16
N VAL A 289 26.72 35.08 13.20
CA VAL A 289 25.74 35.78 14.06
C VAL A 289 25.92 37.30 14.00
N SER A 290 26.50 37.78 12.91
CA SER A 290 26.56 39.19 12.58
C SER A 290 25.15 39.79 12.55
N LEU A 291 24.98 40.98 13.13
CA LEU A 291 23.66 41.60 13.31
C LEU A 291 23.03 42.10 11.99
N ASN A 292 23.80 42.17 10.90
CA ASN A 292 23.26 42.37 9.55
C ASN A 292 22.64 41.10 8.95
N GLY A 293 22.75 39.95 9.63
CA GLY A 293 22.06 38.72 9.32
C GLY A 293 20.88 38.48 10.26
N MET A 294 19.83 37.86 9.73
CA MET A 294 18.65 37.45 10.51
C MET A 294 19.02 36.60 11.72
N LEU A 295 19.93 35.64 11.54
CA LEU A 295 20.38 34.73 12.61
C LEU A 295 21.01 35.50 13.79
N GLY A 296 21.86 36.49 13.51
CA GLY A 296 22.46 37.35 14.52
C GLY A 296 21.44 38.15 15.32
N VAL A 297 20.45 38.75 14.63
CA VAL A 297 19.36 39.48 15.30
C VAL A 297 18.54 38.55 16.19
N LEU A 298 18.16 37.37 15.71
CA LEU A 298 17.39 36.39 16.48
C LEU A 298 18.15 35.94 17.73
N MET A 299 19.44 35.62 17.57
CA MET A 299 20.29 35.19 18.68
C MET A 299 20.51 36.30 19.70
N LEU A 300 20.84 37.53 19.28
CA LEU A 300 20.98 38.65 20.21
C LEU A 300 19.67 38.88 20.96
N SER A 301 18.54 38.89 20.25
CA SER A 301 17.24 39.20 20.83
C SER A 301 16.79 38.15 21.85
N GLY A 302 16.88 36.86 21.49
CA GLY A 302 16.61 35.77 22.41
C GLY A 302 17.55 35.79 23.62
N HIS A 303 18.83 36.08 23.41
CA HIS A 303 19.81 36.16 24.50
C HIS A 303 19.55 37.36 25.43
N CYS A 304 19.14 38.51 24.91
CA CYS A 304 18.74 39.67 25.71
C CYS A 304 17.49 39.38 26.55
N GLN A 305 16.53 38.63 26.01
CA GLN A 305 15.32 38.22 26.73
C GLN A 305 15.62 37.17 27.82
N ALA A 306 16.39 36.13 27.50
CA ALA A 306 16.72 35.05 28.43
C ALA A 306 17.69 35.50 29.54
N PHE A 307 18.60 36.42 29.22
CA PHE A 307 19.60 36.93 30.15
C PHE A 307 19.56 38.47 30.15
N PRO A 308 18.74 39.08 31.03
CA PRO A 308 18.67 40.53 31.16
C PRO A 308 20.05 41.15 31.43
N THR A 309 20.24 42.40 31.00
CA THR A 309 21.47 43.15 31.28
C THR A 309 21.75 43.19 32.79
N GLY A 310 22.96 42.77 33.16
CA GLY A 310 23.39 42.65 34.55
C GLY A 310 23.76 44.00 35.17
N ASP A 311 23.75 44.06 36.50
CA ASP A 311 24.24 45.21 37.25
C ASP A 311 25.78 45.20 37.38
N TYR A 312 26.35 46.31 37.87
CA TYR A 312 27.80 46.43 38.04
C TYR A 312 28.41 45.30 38.88
N ALA A 313 27.73 44.89 39.96
CA ALA A 313 28.25 43.89 40.89
C ALA A 313 28.36 42.50 40.24
N SER A 314 27.32 42.08 39.52
CA SER A 314 27.31 40.81 38.79
C SER A 314 28.30 40.78 37.64
N VAL A 315 28.31 41.83 36.81
CA VAL A 315 29.17 41.93 35.62
C VAL A 315 30.66 42.01 36.00
N SER A 316 31.01 42.83 37.00
CA SER A 316 32.41 42.94 37.44
C SER A 316 32.94 41.68 38.12
N ALA A 317 32.08 40.96 38.85
CA ALA A 317 32.44 39.67 39.43
C ALA A 317 32.70 38.60 38.37
N ASP A 318 31.99 38.66 37.23
CA ASP A 318 32.10 37.69 36.15
C ASP A 318 33.37 37.84 35.29
N ALA A 319 34.04 38.99 35.36
CA ALA A 319 35.28 39.23 34.63
C ALA A 319 36.38 38.19 34.90
N VAL A 320 36.38 37.56 36.08
CA VAL A 320 37.34 36.50 36.45
C VAL A 320 37.14 35.20 35.68
N ASN A 321 35.98 35.01 35.05
CA ASN A 321 35.63 33.80 34.31
C ASN A 321 36.05 33.86 32.84
N ALA A 322 36.70 34.94 32.39
CA ALA A 322 37.15 35.08 31.00
C ALA A 322 37.99 33.88 30.53
N PRO A 323 37.77 33.36 29.30
CA PRO A 323 36.79 33.82 28.29
C PRO A 323 35.38 33.21 28.44
N ALA A 324 35.15 32.32 29.42
CA ALA A 324 33.89 31.60 29.64
C ALA A 324 32.97 32.35 30.62
N PHE A 325 32.47 33.51 30.18
CA PHE A 325 31.60 34.36 30.98
C PHE A 325 30.27 33.68 31.38
N THR A 326 29.74 34.05 32.54
CA THR A 326 28.52 33.48 33.13
C THR A 326 27.33 34.44 33.14
N THR A 327 27.57 35.74 33.02
CA THR A 327 26.53 36.77 32.90
C THR A 327 26.21 37.05 31.44
N GLY A 328 24.93 37.28 31.13
CA GLY A 328 24.51 37.54 29.75
C GLY A 328 25.18 38.77 29.13
N THR A 329 25.39 39.83 29.91
CA THR A 329 26.11 41.04 29.46
C THR A 329 27.53 40.73 29.02
N MET A 330 28.30 39.97 29.81
CA MET A 330 29.68 39.63 29.46
C MET A 330 29.76 38.60 28.33
N GLN A 331 28.82 37.65 28.28
CA GLN A 331 28.69 36.71 27.17
C GLN A 331 28.44 37.44 25.85
N ARG A 332 27.42 38.30 25.78
CA ARG A 332 27.12 39.05 24.56
C ARG A 332 28.23 40.03 24.19
N ALA A 333 28.80 40.75 25.16
CA ALA A 333 29.92 41.66 24.90
C ALA A 333 31.16 40.92 24.36
N GLY A 334 31.37 39.67 24.80
CA GLY A 334 32.42 38.79 24.28
C GLY A 334 32.11 38.25 22.88
N ILE A 335 30.86 37.85 22.61
CA ILE A 335 30.43 37.32 21.31
C ILE A 335 30.45 38.43 20.26
N TRP A 336 29.67 39.50 20.47
CA TRP A 336 29.50 40.60 19.52
C TRP A 336 30.57 41.70 19.66
N GLY A 337 31.63 41.47 20.43
CA GLY A 337 32.83 42.31 20.42
C GLY A 337 32.66 43.75 20.93
N TYR A 338 31.58 44.06 21.65
CA TYR A 338 31.33 45.41 22.16
C TYR A 338 31.80 45.64 23.62
N MET A 339 32.63 44.76 24.17
CA MET A 339 33.26 44.97 25.48
C MET A 339 34.07 46.28 25.52
N ALA A 340 33.76 47.14 26.49
CA ALA A 340 34.44 48.42 26.64
C ALA A 340 35.70 48.28 27.51
N MET A 341 36.78 48.93 27.10
CA MET A 341 38.08 48.88 27.78
C MET A 341 38.47 50.29 28.25
N SER A 342 38.74 50.47 29.54
CA SER A 342 39.26 51.73 30.10
C SER A 342 40.77 51.87 29.89
N SER A 343 41.46 50.74 29.68
CA SER A 343 42.85 50.63 29.24
C SER A 343 43.06 49.32 28.48
N PRO A 344 44.22 49.07 27.84
CA PRO A 344 44.45 47.83 27.08
C PRO A 344 44.28 46.51 27.87
N THR A 345 44.22 46.57 29.21
CA THR A 345 44.09 45.39 30.07
C THR A 345 42.98 45.52 31.11
N GLU A 346 42.20 46.60 31.11
CA GLU A 346 41.19 46.87 32.13
C GLU A 346 39.84 47.14 31.46
N ILE A 347 38.83 46.37 31.89
CA ILE A 347 37.47 46.47 31.38
C ILE A 347 36.78 47.67 32.03
N ASP A 348 36.12 48.49 31.23
CA ASP A 348 35.17 49.48 31.72
C ASP A 348 33.81 48.82 31.88
N PHE A 349 33.49 48.38 33.10
CA PHE A 349 32.22 47.70 33.38
C PHE A 349 30.99 48.60 33.18
N ASN A 350 31.07 49.89 33.54
CA ASN A 350 29.92 50.79 33.37
C ASN A 350 29.67 51.06 31.89
N ALA A 351 30.72 51.29 31.10
CA ALA A 351 30.59 51.43 29.66
C ALA A 351 30.15 50.12 28.97
N THR A 352 30.65 48.96 29.42
CA THR A 352 30.21 47.65 28.89
C THR A 352 28.72 47.40 29.13
N ILE A 353 28.23 47.66 30.35
CA ILE A 353 26.80 47.55 30.67
C ILE A 353 25.97 48.54 29.85
N ALA A 354 26.45 49.78 29.68
CA ALA A 354 25.77 50.79 28.87
C ALA A 354 25.71 50.41 27.37
N ARG A 355 26.79 49.86 26.82
CA ARG A 355 26.81 49.31 25.44
C ARG A 355 25.85 48.14 25.30
N ASP A 356 25.79 47.25 26.28
CA ASP A 356 24.85 46.11 26.30
C ASP A 356 23.38 46.58 26.35
N TYR A 357 23.06 47.57 27.18
CA TYR A 357 21.74 48.22 27.16
C TYR A 357 21.41 48.82 25.80
N ALA A 358 22.35 49.49 25.15
CA ALA A 358 22.14 50.04 23.82
C ALA A 358 21.77 48.95 22.80
N MET A 359 22.51 47.84 22.78
CA MET A 359 22.28 46.75 21.84
C MET A 359 20.97 46.00 22.13
N CYS A 360 20.73 45.62 23.39
CA CYS A 360 19.50 44.93 23.77
C CYS A 360 18.25 45.81 23.65
N PHE A 361 18.33 47.10 23.99
CA PHE A 361 17.19 47.99 23.82
C PHE A 361 16.95 48.33 22.35
N GLY A 362 17.98 48.77 21.64
CA GLY A 362 17.85 49.24 20.26
C GLY A 362 17.47 48.15 19.28
N ILE A 363 18.17 47.02 19.31
CA ILE A 363 17.96 45.92 18.36
C ILE A 363 16.87 44.99 18.85
N ALA A 364 16.99 44.42 20.06
CA ALA A 364 16.05 43.39 20.50
C ALA A 364 14.67 43.97 20.87
N SER A 365 14.64 45.06 21.65
CA SER A 365 13.36 45.61 22.13
C SER A 365 12.69 46.55 21.13
N ALA A 366 13.42 47.54 20.60
CA ALA A 366 12.84 48.59 19.77
C ALA A 366 12.63 48.15 18.31
N ALA A 367 13.66 47.59 17.67
CA ALA A 367 13.56 47.15 16.28
C ALA A 367 12.87 45.79 16.15
N PHE A 368 13.46 44.73 16.70
CA PHE A 368 12.96 43.37 16.56
C PHE A 368 11.57 43.18 17.16
N SER A 369 11.38 43.50 18.45
CA SER A 369 10.10 43.24 19.13
C SER A 369 9.05 44.32 18.84
N ALA A 370 9.31 45.59 19.17
CA ALA A 370 8.27 46.62 19.12
C ALA A 370 7.90 47.09 17.71
N THR A 371 8.87 47.15 16.79
CA THR A 371 8.64 47.61 15.41
C THR A 371 8.18 46.47 14.51
N HIS A 372 8.84 45.30 14.62
CA HIS A 372 8.63 44.18 13.72
C HIS A 372 7.87 42.99 14.32
N GLY A 373 7.49 43.05 15.60
CA GLY A 373 6.63 42.05 16.26
C GLY A 373 7.34 40.77 16.70
N GLY A 374 8.67 40.77 16.76
CA GLY A 374 9.46 39.60 17.11
C GLY A 374 9.20 39.12 18.54
N GLY A 375 9.00 37.80 18.68
CA GLY A 375 8.80 37.14 19.97
C GLY A 375 7.40 37.34 20.59
N ASP A 376 6.50 38.02 19.90
CA ASP A 376 5.09 38.09 20.29
C ASP A 376 4.41 36.78 19.90
N SER A 377 4.13 35.90 20.87
CA SER A 377 3.49 34.60 20.64
C SER A 377 1.96 34.66 20.59
N GLU A 378 1.35 35.80 20.90
CA GLU A 378 -0.10 35.99 20.92
C GLU A 378 -0.58 36.90 19.78
N TRP A 379 0.30 37.24 18.85
CA TRP A 379 0.06 38.16 17.74
C TRP A 379 -1.21 37.85 16.94
N PHE A 380 -1.54 36.57 16.78
CA PHE A 380 -2.70 36.09 16.03
C PHE A 380 -4.02 36.25 16.78
N MET A 381 -3.98 36.51 18.09
CA MET A 381 -5.13 36.77 18.95
C MET A 381 -5.44 38.26 19.14
N ASP A 382 -4.60 39.17 18.60
CA ASP A 382 -4.76 40.60 18.82
C ASP A 382 -6.01 41.17 18.14
N GLN A 383 -6.95 41.62 18.96
CA GLN A 383 -8.18 42.30 18.53
C GLN A 383 -8.06 43.83 18.61
N THR A 384 -6.96 44.35 19.16
CA THR A 384 -6.73 45.79 19.35
C THR A 384 -6.13 46.45 18.11
N GLY A 385 -5.51 45.68 17.22
CA GLY A 385 -4.83 46.15 16.03
C GLY A 385 -3.49 46.83 16.33
N THR A 386 -2.87 46.48 17.47
CA THR A 386 -1.60 47.04 17.93
C THR A 386 -0.42 46.09 17.71
N ALA A 387 -0.68 44.78 17.60
CA ALA A 387 0.33 43.80 17.24
C ALA A 387 0.66 43.86 15.74
N VAL A 388 1.88 43.47 15.39
CA VAL A 388 2.25 43.23 14.00
C VAL A 388 1.50 41.99 13.50
N ASN A 389 0.62 42.19 12.54
CA ASN A 389 -0.35 41.19 12.09
C ASN A 389 0.23 40.22 11.04
N ALA A 390 -0.58 39.25 10.59
CA ALA A 390 -0.15 38.21 9.64
C ALA A 390 0.35 38.81 8.32
N SER A 391 -0.35 39.81 7.79
CA SER A 391 0.01 40.49 6.54
C SER A 391 1.43 41.06 6.59
N THR A 392 1.75 41.83 7.64
CA THR A 392 3.09 42.42 7.80
C THR A 392 4.15 41.34 8.03
N ARG A 393 3.87 40.29 8.80
CA ARG A 393 4.80 39.18 9.03
C ARG A 393 5.13 38.44 7.73
N MET A 394 4.13 38.15 6.91
CA MET A 394 4.32 37.53 5.60
C MET A 394 5.07 38.45 4.64
N MET A 395 4.77 39.75 4.62
CA MET A 395 5.53 40.72 3.82
C MET A 395 7.00 40.78 4.24
N ASN A 396 7.28 40.85 5.54
CA ASN A 396 8.62 40.89 6.09
C ASN A 396 9.43 39.63 5.73
N TYR A 397 8.79 38.46 5.72
CA TYR A 397 9.48 37.20 5.48
C TYR A 397 9.55 36.82 4.00
N LEU A 398 8.43 36.87 3.29
CA LEU A 398 8.28 36.37 1.93
C LEU A 398 8.34 37.48 0.87
N GLY A 399 8.18 38.75 1.25
CA GLY A 399 8.15 39.87 0.31
C GLY A 399 6.86 39.96 -0.51
N VAL A 400 5.78 39.32 -0.06
CA VAL A 400 4.46 39.37 -0.71
C VAL A 400 3.44 40.07 0.16
N ASP A 401 2.66 40.97 -0.45
CA ASP A 401 1.56 41.67 0.19
C ASP A 401 0.28 40.83 0.12
N ILE A 402 -0.28 40.50 1.28
CA ILE A 402 -1.48 39.67 1.44
C ILE A 402 -2.39 40.37 2.46
N ASP A 403 -3.70 40.45 2.18
CA ASP A 403 -4.66 40.99 3.13
C ASP A 403 -4.65 40.20 4.45
N ASN A 404 -4.78 40.88 5.59
CA ASN A 404 -4.66 40.22 6.88
C ASN A 404 -5.74 39.13 7.10
N ALA A 405 -6.97 39.32 6.63
CA ALA A 405 -8.00 38.30 6.77
C ALA A 405 -7.70 37.07 5.90
N VAL A 406 -7.16 37.29 4.70
CA VAL A 406 -6.69 36.22 3.81
C VAL A 406 -5.51 35.46 4.44
N ALA A 407 -4.52 36.19 4.98
CA ALA A 407 -3.36 35.60 5.64
C ALA A 407 -3.76 34.80 6.90
N MET A 408 -4.70 35.31 7.71
CA MET A 408 -5.22 34.59 8.87
C MET A 408 -5.96 33.31 8.46
N ASN A 409 -6.76 33.34 7.40
CA ASN A 409 -7.42 32.14 6.87
C ASN A 409 -6.41 31.13 6.30
N LEU A 410 -5.38 31.60 5.59
CA LEU A 410 -4.29 30.76 5.09
C LEU A 410 -3.52 30.09 6.21
N LEU A 411 -3.27 30.78 7.33
CA LEU A 411 -2.49 30.22 8.44
C LEU A 411 -3.32 29.31 9.34
N PHE A 412 -4.56 29.68 9.67
CA PHE A 412 -5.35 29.02 10.73
C PHE A 412 -6.70 28.45 10.25
N GLY A 413 -6.96 28.42 8.95
CA GLY A 413 -8.18 27.84 8.38
C GLY A 413 -8.41 26.42 8.87
N GLY A 414 -9.62 26.12 9.37
CA GLY A 414 -9.96 24.76 9.81
C GLY A 414 -9.17 24.24 11.02
N GLN A 415 -8.56 25.12 11.83
CA GLN A 415 -7.97 24.74 13.12
C GLN A 415 -8.97 23.94 13.97
N ASP A 416 -8.49 22.87 14.60
CA ASP A 416 -9.26 21.94 15.45
C ASP A 416 -10.42 21.23 14.72
N THR A 417 -10.41 21.22 13.39
CA THR A 417 -11.35 20.41 12.60
C THR A 417 -10.71 19.11 12.16
N GLU A 418 -11.51 18.12 11.77
CA GLU A 418 -11.02 16.83 11.24
C GLU A 418 -10.15 16.98 9.99
N THR A 419 -10.31 18.07 9.24
CA THR A 419 -9.54 18.35 8.03
C THR A 419 -8.97 19.77 8.10
N PRO A 420 -7.85 19.97 8.83
CA PRO A 420 -7.21 21.27 8.92
C PRO A 420 -6.75 21.72 7.52
N THR A 421 -6.97 22.99 7.19
CA THR A 421 -6.65 23.55 5.87
C THR A 421 -5.53 24.59 5.94
N GLY A 422 -5.46 25.36 7.02
CA GLY A 422 -4.45 26.38 7.23
C GLY A 422 -3.04 25.81 7.46
N LEU A 423 -2.00 26.54 7.08
CA LEU A 423 -0.60 26.10 7.18
C LEU A 423 -0.16 25.76 8.60
N LEU A 424 -0.73 26.43 9.61
CA LEU A 424 -0.48 26.20 11.03
C LEU A 424 -1.61 25.40 11.69
N ALA A 425 -2.62 25.00 10.90
CA ALA A 425 -3.78 24.30 11.42
C ALA A 425 -3.46 22.83 11.71
N THR A 426 -3.97 22.32 12.83
CA THR A 426 -3.95 20.90 13.15
C THR A 426 -5.31 20.45 13.68
N ASN A 427 -5.61 19.15 13.61
CA ASN A 427 -6.79 18.58 14.25
C ASN A 427 -6.57 18.41 15.77
N GLU A 428 -7.63 18.15 16.51
CA GLU A 428 -7.59 17.99 17.98
C GLU A 428 -6.60 16.90 18.43
N ASP A 429 -6.45 15.84 17.63
CA ASP A 429 -5.56 14.71 17.93
C ASP A 429 -4.09 14.95 17.54
N GLY A 430 -3.77 16.04 16.84
CA GLY A 430 -2.41 16.34 16.37
C GLY A 430 -1.88 15.37 15.29
N THR A 431 -2.78 14.70 14.57
CA THR A 431 -2.48 13.67 13.55
C THR A 431 -2.69 14.14 12.11
N ALA A 432 -3.26 15.32 11.92
CA ALA A 432 -3.43 15.97 10.63
C ALA A 432 -2.88 17.40 10.66
N PHE A 433 -2.24 17.82 9.57
CA PHE A 433 -1.61 19.14 9.45
C PHE A 433 -2.06 19.84 8.17
N GLY A 434 -2.60 21.05 8.30
CA GLY A 434 -3.13 21.79 7.15
C GLY A 434 -2.05 22.24 6.17
N VAL A 435 -0.77 22.29 6.57
CA VAL A 435 0.36 22.47 5.64
C VAL A 435 0.43 21.36 4.58
N ALA A 436 0.11 20.11 4.95
CA ALA A 436 0.04 18.98 4.03
C ALA A 436 -1.21 19.08 3.15
N THR A 437 -2.35 19.49 3.73
CA THR A 437 -3.58 19.75 2.97
C THR A 437 -3.37 20.83 1.90
N PHE A 438 -2.71 21.94 2.25
CA PHE A 438 -2.43 23.04 1.33
C PHE A 438 -1.59 22.60 0.13
N ILE A 439 -0.49 21.88 0.36
CA ILE A 439 0.40 21.46 -0.73
C ILE A 439 -0.21 20.36 -1.60
N GLY A 440 -1.16 19.60 -1.05
CA GLY A 440 -1.91 18.57 -1.79
C GLY A 440 -3.00 19.13 -2.71
N MET A 441 -3.41 20.39 -2.54
CA MET A 441 -4.38 21.04 -3.43
C MET A 441 -3.73 21.41 -4.76
N ASP A 442 -4.46 21.23 -5.87
CA ASP A 442 -4.07 21.85 -7.12
C ASP A 442 -4.11 23.38 -6.99
N ALA A 443 -3.32 24.06 -7.83
CA ALA A 443 -3.14 25.51 -7.74
C ALA A 443 -4.46 26.29 -7.85
N ALA A 444 -5.42 25.85 -8.69
CA ALA A 444 -6.69 26.54 -8.86
C ALA A 444 -7.58 26.40 -7.61
N THR A 445 -7.62 25.20 -7.04
CA THR A 445 -8.33 24.95 -5.77
C THR A 445 -7.72 25.74 -4.62
N ALA A 446 -6.39 25.76 -4.48
CA ALA A 446 -5.73 26.54 -3.42
C ALA A 446 -5.99 28.05 -3.58
N MET A 447 -5.76 28.61 -4.79
CA MET A 447 -5.99 30.04 -5.04
C MET A 447 -7.45 30.45 -4.76
N SER A 448 -8.41 29.64 -5.17
CA SER A 448 -9.84 29.93 -4.91
C SER A 448 -10.23 29.77 -3.44
N SER A 449 -9.70 28.76 -2.74
CA SER A 449 -10.03 28.48 -1.34
C SER A 449 -9.52 29.56 -0.39
N TYR A 450 -8.31 30.09 -0.64
CA TYR A 450 -7.70 31.10 0.22
C TYR A 450 -7.87 32.53 -0.32
N GLY A 451 -8.29 32.71 -1.57
CA GLY A 451 -8.40 34.03 -2.19
C GLY A 451 -7.04 34.63 -2.57
N LEU A 452 -6.11 33.78 -3.04
CA LEU A 452 -4.77 34.18 -3.45
C LEU A 452 -4.70 34.46 -4.95
N ASP A 453 -3.85 35.41 -5.34
CA ASP A 453 -3.41 35.52 -6.72
C ASP A 453 -2.25 34.55 -7.04
N MET A 454 -1.90 34.44 -8.32
CA MET A 454 -0.87 33.51 -8.78
C MET A 454 0.53 33.81 -8.22
N ALA A 455 0.87 35.08 -7.99
CA ALA A 455 2.17 35.45 -7.45
C ALA A 455 2.25 35.12 -5.95
N GLN A 456 1.19 35.43 -5.21
CA GLN A 456 1.05 35.06 -3.80
C GLN A 456 1.10 33.55 -3.62
N TYR A 457 0.29 32.79 -4.38
CA TYR A 457 0.32 31.32 -4.36
C TYR A 457 1.71 30.78 -4.69
N GLY A 458 2.36 31.27 -5.74
CA GLY A 458 3.69 30.81 -6.12
C GLY A 458 4.73 31.00 -5.01
N ALA A 459 4.71 32.14 -4.32
CA ALA A 459 5.59 32.41 -3.19
C ALA A 459 5.30 31.47 -1.99
N ILE A 460 4.02 31.30 -1.63
CA ILE A 460 3.60 30.45 -0.51
C ILE A 460 3.91 28.97 -0.80
N ALA A 461 3.59 28.48 -2.00
CA ALA A 461 3.87 27.11 -2.41
C ALA A 461 5.37 26.81 -2.44
N THR A 462 6.20 27.77 -2.88
CA THR A 462 7.66 27.63 -2.83
C THR A 462 8.16 27.58 -1.39
N TRP A 463 7.62 28.42 -0.52
CA TRP A 463 7.99 28.47 0.90
C TRP A 463 7.62 27.18 1.65
N VAL A 464 6.37 26.74 1.53
CA VAL A 464 5.86 25.51 2.15
C VAL A 464 6.55 24.28 1.55
N GLY A 465 6.66 24.22 0.22
CA GLY A 465 7.34 23.15 -0.49
C GLY A 465 8.81 23.03 -0.09
N GLY A 466 9.49 24.16 0.14
CA GLY A 466 10.88 24.17 0.61
C GLY A 466 11.06 23.46 1.95
N TRP A 467 10.16 23.67 2.90
CA TRP A 467 10.18 22.96 4.18
C TRP A 467 9.86 21.46 4.03
N LEU A 468 8.78 21.11 3.34
CA LEU A 468 8.34 19.72 3.18
C LEU A 468 9.31 18.87 2.37
N THR A 469 10.02 19.48 1.41
CA THR A 469 11.02 18.81 0.56
C THR A 469 12.46 18.99 1.05
N SER A 470 12.65 19.46 2.28
CA SER A 470 13.97 19.61 2.92
C SER A 470 14.95 20.54 2.19
N GLN A 471 14.45 21.49 1.39
CA GLN A 471 15.25 22.58 0.82
C GLN A 471 15.47 23.72 1.81
N THR A 472 14.56 23.87 2.78
CA THR A 472 14.67 24.80 3.91
C THR A 472 15.06 24.02 5.17
N ALA A 473 15.85 24.65 6.05
CA ALA A 473 16.30 24.04 7.29
C ALA A 473 16.25 25.03 8.47
N LEU A 474 16.03 24.49 9.67
CA LEU A 474 16.05 25.22 10.92
C LEU A 474 17.49 25.28 11.47
N PRO A 475 18.06 26.48 11.70
CA PRO A 475 19.36 26.60 12.34
C PRO A 475 19.28 26.20 13.82
N MET A 476 19.90 25.09 14.19
CA MET A 476 19.80 24.50 15.53
C MET A 476 20.51 25.32 16.60
N VAL A 477 21.40 26.24 16.20
CA VAL A 477 22.03 27.20 17.12
C VAL A 477 21.01 28.07 17.87
N LEU A 478 19.83 28.30 17.27
CA LEU A 478 18.71 29.00 17.92
C LEU A 478 18.12 28.23 19.11
N LEU A 479 18.32 26.91 19.14
CA LEU A 479 17.85 26.00 20.17
C LEU A 479 19.00 25.48 21.06
N GLY A 480 20.19 26.08 20.95
CA GLY A 480 21.39 25.67 21.70
C GLY A 480 22.15 24.47 21.12
N GLY A 481 21.76 24.00 19.93
CA GLY A 481 22.47 22.99 19.15
C GLY A 481 23.49 23.61 18.18
N SER A 482 23.85 22.86 17.15
CA SER A 482 24.74 23.31 16.06
C SER A 482 24.31 22.74 14.72
N GLY A 483 24.57 23.46 13.63
CA GLY A 483 24.19 23.05 12.27
C GLY A 483 22.69 23.17 12.01
N ASP A 484 22.23 22.53 10.94
CA ASP A 484 20.87 22.69 10.44
C ASP A 484 20.02 21.41 10.56
N MET A 485 18.70 21.62 10.70
CA MET A 485 17.68 20.57 10.75
C MET A 485 16.68 20.73 9.60
N THR A 486 16.72 19.84 8.63
CA THR A 486 15.68 19.73 7.60
C THR A 486 14.56 18.81 8.07
N ALA A 487 13.43 18.78 7.37
CA ALA A 487 12.32 17.90 7.70
C ALA A 487 12.69 16.41 7.58
N GLU A 488 13.44 16.03 6.54
CA GLU A 488 13.95 14.67 6.36
C GLU A 488 14.94 14.28 7.45
N LYS A 489 15.87 15.18 7.80
CA LYS A 489 16.81 14.94 8.89
C LYS A 489 16.09 14.80 10.23
N PHE A 490 15.05 15.60 10.48
CA PHE A 490 14.21 15.48 11.67
C PHE A 490 13.58 14.09 11.76
N VAL A 491 13.00 13.57 10.68
CA VAL A 491 12.47 12.20 10.62
C VAL A 491 13.54 11.16 10.95
N ASN A 492 14.71 11.24 10.29
CA ASN A 492 15.79 10.27 10.49
C ASN A 492 16.32 10.29 11.93
N VAL A 493 16.48 11.47 12.54
CA VAL A 493 16.94 11.60 13.94
C VAL A 493 15.89 11.06 14.91
N THR A 494 14.61 11.37 14.70
CA THR A 494 13.53 11.01 15.64
C THR A 494 13.05 9.57 15.52
N LEU A 495 13.39 8.85 14.44
CA LEU A 495 13.09 7.43 14.31
C LEU A 495 13.73 6.60 15.43
N GLY A 496 15.02 6.86 15.71
CA GLY A 496 15.79 6.16 16.74
C GLY A 496 16.14 7.01 17.95
N GLY A 497 15.92 8.33 17.91
CA GLY A 497 16.33 9.28 18.94
C GLY A 497 15.17 10.11 19.50
N GLU A 498 15.47 10.94 20.48
CA GLU A 498 14.50 11.92 21.01
C GLU A 498 14.25 13.03 19.98
N ASP A 499 13.07 13.66 20.05
CA ASP A 499 12.77 14.92 19.38
C ASP A 499 13.81 15.97 19.81
N PRO A 500 14.70 16.43 18.91
CA PRO A 500 15.79 17.35 19.25
C PRO A 500 15.29 18.77 19.57
N ILE A 501 14.01 19.05 19.40
CA ILE A 501 13.37 20.36 19.59
C ILE A 501 12.54 20.35 20.87
N ASN A 502 11.66 19.36 21.04
CA ASN A 502 10.69 19.31 22.14
C ASN A 502 11.05 18.29 23.24
N GLY A 503 11.99 17.39 22.97
CA GLY A 503 12.30 16.24 23.82
C GLY A 503 11.26 15.13 23.75
N GLY A 504 11.58 13.99 24.35
CA GLY A 504 10.73 12.79 24.29
C GLY A 504 10.81 12.06 22.94
N TYR A 505 9.98 11.05 22.73
CA TYR A 505 10.00 10.21 21.53
C TYR A 505 8.68 10.28 20.78
N LEU A 506 8.75 10.20 19.44
CA LEU A 506 7.56 10.10 18.62
C LEU A 506 6.85 8.75 18.81
N THR A 507 5.53 8.73 18.68
CA THR A 507 4.70 7.51 18.85
C THR A 507 5.13 6.40 17.90
N TYR A 508 5.21 6.68 16.60
CA TYR A 508 5.65 5.75 15.57
C TYR A 508 7.17 5.86 15.32
N SER A 509 7.93 5.64 16.40
CA SER A 509 9.41 5.54 16.37
C SER A 509 9.84 4.20 16.97
N LEU A 510 11.13 3.87 16.84
CA LEU A 510 11.70 2.66 17.46
C LEU A 510 11.59 2.69 18.99
N ASN A 511 11.42 3.88 19.59
CA ASN A 511 11.21 4.01 21.03
C ASN A 511 9.73 4.01 21.45
N LEU A 512 8.79 3.91 20.51
CA LEU A 512 7.34 3.76 20.74
C LEU A 512 6.78 4.80 21.71
N GLY A 513 6.99 6.10 21.45
CA GLY A 513 6.57 7.16 22.36
C GLY A 513 7.28 7.18 23.72
N GLY A 514 8.41 6.47 23.84
CA GLY A 514 9.16 6.30 25.08
C GLY A 514 8.75 5.06 25.89
N ALA A 515 7.88 4.20 25.35
CA ALA A 515 7.52 2.95 25.99
C ALA A 515 8.65 1.90 25.90
N TRP A 516 9.44 1.90 24.83
CA TRP A 516 10.55 0.96 24.65
C TRP A 516 11.64 1.15 25.72
N GLY A 517 12.19 0.05 26.22
CA GLY A 517 13.18 0.06 27.28
C GLY A 517 12.60 0.41 28.66
N THR A 518 11.28 0.46 28.81
CA THR A 518 10.60 0.74 30.09
C THR A 518 9.69 -0.41 30.51
N ALA A 519 9.13 -0.30 31.72
CA ALA A 519 8.18 -1.27 32.25
C ALA A 519 6.86 -1.33 31.44
N LEU A 520 6.60 -0.35 30.57
CA LEU A 520 5.46 -0.37 29.65
C LEU A 520 5.62 -1.40 28.54
N MET A 521 6.87 -1.75 28.18
CA MET A 521 7.21 -2.81 27.23
C MET A 521 8.12 -3.84 27.89
N PRO A 522 7.57 -4.79 28.68
CA PRO A 522 8.37 -5.74 29.45
C PRO A 522 9.26 -6.66 28.60
N ALA A 523 8.90 -6.88 27.33
CA ALA A 523 9.68 -7.67 26.38
C ALA A 523 10.96 -6.95 25.90
N SER A 524 11.07 -5.63 26.11
CA SER A 524 12.23 -4.84 25.70
C SER A 524 13.34 -4.79 26.77
N PRO A 525 14.61 -4.55 26.39
CA PRO A 525 15.72 -4.39 27.33
C PRO A 525 15.54 -3.19 28.28
N GLN A 526 15.22 -3.48 29.54
CA GLN A 526 14.88 -2.45 30.52
C GLN A 526 16.04 -1.47 30.79
N GLY A 527 15.72 -0.17 30.80
CA GLY A 527 16.66 0.93 30.99
C GLY A 527 17.53 1.24 29.77
N THR A 528 17.25 0.65 28.62
CA THR A 528 18.07 0.79 27.40
C THR A 528 17.20 1.25 26.22
N PRO A 529 17.02 2.56 26.00
CA PRO A 529 16.32 3.06 24.82
C PRO A 529 17.10 2.68 23.55
N VAL A 530 16.38 2.63 22.44
CA VAL A 530 17.00 2.48 21.11
C VAL A 530 17.72 3.77 20.76
N SER A 531 18.84 3.64 20.05
CA SER A 531 19.53 4.75 19.41
C SER A 531 20.01 4.27 18.04
N VAL A 532 19.65 5.01 17.00
CA VAL A 532 20.09 4.77 15.61
C VAL A 532 20.64 6.09 15.09
N ASP A 533 21.80 6.07 14.45
CA ASP A 533 22.35 7.27 13.83
C ASP A 533 21.54 7.67 12.59
N GLU A 534 21.63 8.94 12.21
CA GLU A 534 20.85 9.53 11.11
C GLU A 534 21.00 8.78 9.78
N ALA A 535 22.21 8.32 9.45
CA ALA A 535 22.47 7.65 8.18
C ALA A 535 21.89 6.23 8.17
N ALA A 536 22.01 5.50 9.27
CA ALA A 536 21.38 4.19 9.42
C ALA A 536 19.85 4.28 9.41
N ALA A 537 19.25 5.29 10.07
CA ALA A 537 17.82 5.55 10.03
C ALA A 537 17.32 5.88 8.61
N GLY A 538 18.07 6.72 7.88
CA GLY A 538 17.77 7.02 6.47
C GLY A 538 17.82 5.77 5.58
N ASN A 539 18.81 4.89 5.77
CA ASN A 539 18.89 3.61 5.05
C ASN A 539 17.74 2.65 5.44
N LEU A 540 17.37 2.62 6.72
CA LEU A 540 16.25 1.81 7.23
C LEU A 540 14.92 2.22 6.61
N LEU A 541 14.66 3.53 6.49
CA LEU A 541 13.43 4.04 5.89
C LEU A 541 13.46 3.96 4.36
N TYR A 542 14.51 4.51 3.75
CA TYR A 542 14.53 4.88 2.33
C TYR A 542 15.60 4.15 1.50
N GLY A 543 16.37 3.25 2.10
CA GLY A 543 17.37 2.44 1.38
C GLY A 543 16.72 1.48 0.37
N PRO A 544 17.52 0.69 -0.37
CA PRO A 544 17.00 -0.25 -1.38
C PRO A 544 15.98 -1.26 -0.85
N LEU A 545 16.11 -1.65 0.43
CA LEU A 545 15.16 -2.50 1.16
C LEU A 545 14.47 -1.73 2.31
N GLY A 546 14.40 -0.40 2.17
CA GLY A 546 13.84 0.48 3.17
C GLY A 546 12.36 0.19 3.43
N ILE A 547 11.93 0.28 4.68
CA ILE A 547 10.58 -0.13 5.10
C ILE A 547 9.46 0.79 4.57
N THR A 548 9.78 1.97 4.04
CA THR A 548 8.78 2.83 3.37
C THR A 548 8.52 2.38 1.92
N THR A 549 9.32 1.43 1.41
CA THR A 549 9.16 0.89 0.06
C THR A 549 8.30 -0.37 0.09
N THR A 550 7.55 -0.62 -0.99
CA THR A 550 6.74 -1.86 -1.13
C THR A 550 7.61 -3.11 -1.04
N THR A 551 8.80 -3.10 -1.66
CA THR A 551 9.74 -4.23 -1.63
C THR A 551 10.29 -4.47 -0.22
N GLY A 552 10.74 -3.42 0.47
CA GLY A 552 11.30 -3.53 1.82
C GLY A 552 10.26 -3.95 2.86
N ALA A 553 9.07 -3.33 2.84
CA ALA A 553 7.97 -3.71 3.72
C ALA A 553 7.50 -5.14 3.45
N GLY A 554 7.33 -5.52 2.17
CA GLY A 554 6.93 -6.88 1.79
C GLY A 554 7.98 -7.92 2.22
N LEU A 555 9.27 -7.65 2.02
CA LEU A 555 10.35 -8.52 2.51
C LEU A 555 10.30 -8.68 4.03
N PHE A 556 10.10 -7.57 4.75
CA PHE A 556 10.06 -7.58 6.22
C PHE A 556 8.88 -8.40 6.75
N LEU A 557 7.68 -8.17 6.20
CA LEU A 557 6.48 -8.91 6.58
C LEU A 557 6.57 -10.40 6.20
N TYR A 558 7.17 -10.73 5.05
CA TYR A 558 7.46 -12.11 4.70
C TYR A 558 8.31 -12.78 5.79
N GLY A 559 9.38 -12.09 6.22
CA GLY A 559 10.25 -12.54 7.28
C GLY A 559 9.52 -12.78 8.61
N GLU A 560 8.67 -11.83 9.03
CA GLU A 560 7.87 -11.98 10.25
C GLU A 560 6.88 -13.14 10.18
N MET A 561 6.24 -13.35 9.03
CA MET A 561 5.23 -14.41 8.86
C MET A 561 5.83 -15.81 8.72
N TYR A 562 6.98 -15.95 8.03
CA TYR A 562 7.58 -17.25 7.74
C TYR A 562 8.79 -17.60 8.62
N GLY A 563 9.32 -16.65 9.39
CA GLY A 563 10.52 -16.86 10.21
C GLY A 563 11.81 -17.00 9.40
N GLN A 564 11.78 -16.69 8.10
CA GLN A 564 12.93 -16.72 7.19
C GLN A 564 12.74 -15.73 6.05
N THR A 565 13.84 -15.32 5.42
CA THR A 565 13.80 -14.52 4.19
C THR A 565 13.27 -15.35 3.01
N PRO A 566 12.74 -14.73 1.95
CA PRO A 566 12.51 -15.44 0.69
C PRO A 566 13.84 -15.99 0.14
N PRO A 567 13.80 -16.92 -0.83
CA PRO A 567 14.98 -17.59 -1.40
C PRO A 567 15.77 -16.66 -2.35
N VAL A 568 16.24 -15.54 -1.80
CA VAL A 568 16.99 -14.50 -2.50
C VAL A 568 18.24 -14.12 -1.72
N ASP A 569 19.26 -13.71 -2.45
CA ASP A 569 20.39 -12.98 -1.91
C ASP A 569 19.99 -11.52 -1.67
N LEU A 570 20.02 -11.08 -0.41
CA LEU A 570 19.51 -9.76 0.00
C LEU A 570 20.27 -8.56 -0.59
N GLN A 571 21.47 -8.77 -1.16
CA GLN A 571 22.25 -7.70 -1.78
C GLN A 571 21.98 -7.58 -3.28
N THR A 572 21.77 -8.71 -3.95
CA THR A 572 21.64 -8.78 -5.41
C THR A 572 20.20 -9.01 -5.87
N MET A 573 19.31 -9.42 -4.96
CA MET A 573 17.96 -9.92 -5.23
C MET A 573 17.91 -11.10 -6.21
N ALA A 574 19.05 -11.75 -6.46
CA ALA A 574 19.14 -12.97 -7.25
C ALA A 574 18.77 -14.20 -6.39
N PRO A 575 18.48 -15.37 -7.00
CA PRO A 575 18.21 -16.59 -6.24
C PRO A 575 19.32 -16.91 -5.22
N GLY A 576 18.92 -17.15 -3.97
CA GLY A 576 19.82 -17.35 -2.84
C GLY A 576 19.21 -18.26 -1.78
N ALA A 577 20.04 -18.74 -0.84
CA ALA A 577 19.53 -19.57 0.25
C ALA A 577 18.78 -18.69 1.28
N PRO A 578 17.56 -19.08 1.72
CA PRO A 578 16.86 -18.40 2.80
C PRO A 578 17.72 -18.27 4.06
N MET A 579 17.66 -17.10 4.69
CA MET A 579 18.25 -16.83 6.00
C MET A 579 17.17 -16.86 7.07
N THR A 580 17.50 -17.31 8.28
CA THR A 580 16.59 -17.21 9.43
C THR A 580 16.24 -15.74 9.68
N TRP A 581 14.97 -15.46 9.93
CA TRP A 581 14.49 -14.12 10.27
C TRP A 581 14.63 -13.88 11.77
N ASP A 582 15.68 -13.14 12.13
CA ASP A 582 16.01 -12.76 13.50
C ASP A 582 16.65 -11.37 13.54
N GLU A 583 16.95 -10.88 14.75
CA GLU A 583 17.56 -9.55 14.94
C GLU A 583 18.94 -9.42 14.28
N ALA A 584 19.66 -10.53 14.08
CA ALA A 584 20.97 -10.52 13.42
C ALA A 584 20.82 -10.32 11.91
N THR A 585 19.87 -11.00 11.28
CA THR A 585 19.52 -10.80 9.86
C THR A 585 19.00 -9.39 9.61
N ILE A 586 18.09 -8.89 10.46
CA ILE A 586 17.57 -7.52 10.35
C ILE A 586 18.70 -6.48 10.56
N GLY A 587 19.54 -6.69 11.57
CA GLY A 587 20.71 -5.85 11.81
C GLY A 587 21.67 -5.82 10.61
N LEU A 588 21.83 -6.93 9.90
CA LEU A 588 22.65 -7.01 8.68
C LEU A 588 22.04 -6.25 7.50
N ILE A 589 20.71 -6.28 7.34
CA ILE A 589 20.01 -5.57 6.26
C ILE A 589 20.16 -4.04 6.43
N TYR A 590 19.92 -3.55 7.65
CA TYR A 590 19.81 -2.12 7.89
C TYR A 590 21.06 -1.47 8.50
N GLY A 591 22.02 -2.26 8.96
CA GLY A 591 23.22 -1.77 9.64
C GLY A 591 22.96 -1.30 11.08
N ILE A 592 22.00 -1.92 11.76
CA ILE A 592 21.56 -1.56 13.11
C ILE A 592 21.90 -2.65 14.13
N ASP A 593 21.92 -2.30 15.41
CA ASP A 593 22.17 -3.28 16.48
C ASP A 593 20.94 -4.16 16.77
N ALA A 594 21.14 -5.21 17.59
CA ALA A 594 20.07 -6.16 17.91
C ALA A 594 18.91 -5.53 18.70
N ASN A 595 19.14 -4.47 19.49
CA ASN A 595 18.08 -3.80 20.24
C ASN A 595 17.20 -2.98 19.30
N ALA A 596 17.82 -2.22 18.39
CA ALA A 596 17.14 -1.49 17.33
C ALA A 596 16.39 -2.43 16.38
N ALA A 597 16.97 -3.57 16.02
CA ALA A 597 16.31 -4.59 15.21
C ALA A 597 15.06 -5.15 15.92
N ALA A 598 15.15 -5.51 17.21
CA ALA A 598 13.99 -5.98 17.98
C ALA A 598 12.88 -4.92 18.05
N ALA A 599 13.25 -3.66 18.25
CA ALA A 599 12.31 -2.54 18.28
C ALA A 599 11.64 -2.31 16.91
N LEU A 600 12.40 -2.43 15.82
CA LEU A 600 11.89 -2.31 14.47
C LEU A 600 10.84 -3.38 14.17
N ARG A 601 11.05 -4.62 14.63
CA ARG A 601 10.05 -5.70 14.50
C ARG A 601 8.73 -5.33 15.16
N VAL A 602 8.78 -4.84 16.40
CA VAL A 602 7.57 -4.43 17.13
C VAL A 602 6.92 -3.21 16.50
N MET A 603 7.70 -2.21 16.09
CA MET A 603 7.16 -1.02 15.42
C MET A 603 6.44 -1.40 14.12
N LEU A 604 7.09 -2.19 13.26
CA LEU A 604 6.55 -2.51 11.94
C LEU A 604 5.41 -3.53 12.02
N ARG A 605 5.60 -4.65 12.73
CA ARG A 605 4.62 -5.72 12.83
C ARG A 605 3.43 -5.32 13.71
N ASP A 606 3.69 -4.93 14.95
CA ASP A 606 2.63 -4.77 15.95
C ASP A 606 1.97 -3.38 15.82
N ALA A 607 2.78 -2.30 15.86
CA ALA A 607 2.23 -0.95 15.90
C ALA A 607 1.73 -0.45 14.54
N VAL A 608 2.36 -0.87 13.44
CA VAL A 608 1.98 -0.42 12.10
C VAL A 608 1.09 -1.44 11.39
N TYR A 609 1.58 -2.65 11.12
CA TYR A 609 0.87 -3.64 10.33
C TYR A 609 -0.40 -4.16 11.01
N ASP A 610 -0.33 -4.56 12.29
CA ASP A 610 -1.48 -5.13 13.01
C ASP A 610 -2.47 -4.06 13.52
N ASP A 611 -2.01 -2.84 13.82
CA ASP A 611 -2.84 -1.80 14.46
C ASP A 611 -3.16 -0.61 13.52
N PHE A 612 -2.15 0.12 13.04
CA PHE A 612 -2.37 1.34 12.26
C PHE A 612 -2.98 1.10 10.87
N VAL A 613 -2.42 0.16 10.09
CA VAL A 613 -2.77 -0.03 8.67
C VAL A 613 -4.25 -0.45 8.49
N PRO A 614 -4.82 -1.37 9.28
CA PRO A 614 -6.25 -1.67 9.23
C PRO A 614 -7.13 -0.42 9.38
N GLY A 615 -6.80 0.43 10.37
CA GLY A 615 -7.49 1.71 10.58
C GLY A 615 -7.35 2.68 9.41
N PHE A 616 -6.15 2.77 8.84
CA PHE A 616 -5.86 3.56 7.65
C PHE A 616 -6.71 3.12 6.44
N LEU A 617 -6.80 1.82 6.17
CA LEU A 617 -7.61 1.30 5.06
C LEU A 617 -9.11 1.51 5.27
N MET A 618 -9.61 1.35 6.50
CA MET A 618 -11.00 1.66 6.82
C MET A 618 -11.30 3.15 6.62
N GLY A 619 -10.35 4.04 6.94
CA GLY A 619 -10.44 5.47 6.64
C GLY A 619 -10.55 5.80 5.14
N LEU A 620 -10.01 4.94 4.27
CA LEU A 620 -10.15 5.03 2.82
C LEU A 620 -11.46 4.42 2.29
N GLY A 621 -12.31 3.90 3.17
CA GLY A 621 -13.61 3.33 2.83
C GLY A 621 -13.64 1.81 2.71
N SER A 622 -12.61 1.09 3.17
CA SER A 622 -12.65 -0.38 3.26
C SER A 622 -13.72 -0.86 4.25
N ASP A 623 -14.37 -1.99 3.95
CA ASP A 623 -15.28 -2.68 4.88
C ASP A 623 -14.55 -3.43 6.01
N GLY A 624 -13.21 -3.45 5.99
CA GLY A 624 -12.41 -4.16 6.97
C GLY A 624 -12.28 -5.67 6.67
N PRO A 625 -11.99 -6.52 7.68
CA PRO A 625 -11.67 -7.94 7.47
C PRO A 625 -12.86 -8.82 7.07
N TYR A 626 -14.09 -8.36 7.28
CA TYR A 626 -15.31 -9.08 6.93
C TYR A 626 -16.24 -8.17 6.15
N LYS A 627 -16.95 -8.71 5.16
CA LYS A 627 -17.89 -7.96 4.34
C LYS A 627 -19.22 -8.71 4.28
N THR A 628 -20.31 -7.96 4.46
CA THR A 628 -21.68 -8.46 4.22
C THR A 628 -22.16 -7.95 2.88
N GLN A 629 -22.58 -8.87 2.01
CA GLN A 629 -23.07 -8.56 0.67
C GLN A 629 -23.97 -9.69 0.15
N THR A 630 -24.70 -9.45 -0.93
CA THR A 630 -25.51 -10.50 -1.57
C THR A 630 -24.61 -11.58 -2.20
N VAL A 631 -25.12 -12.81 -2.32
CA VAL A 631 -24.39 -13.89 -3.01
C VAL A 631 -24.08 -13.52 -4.46
N ASN A 632 -24.99 -12.82 -5.14
CA ASN A 632 -24.74 -12.29 -6.49
C ASN A 632 -23.56 -11.30 -6.57
N GLU A 633 -23.47 -10.34 -5.65
CA GLU A 633 -22.31 -9.44 -5.57
C GLU A 633 -21.04 -10.24 -5.26
N TRP A 634 -21.12 -11.20 -4.35
CA TRP A 634 -19.97 -12.02 -3.96
C TRP A 634 -19.43 -12.93 -5.05
N LEU A 635 -20.29 -13.58 -5.84
CA LEU A 635 -19.85 -14.44 -6.92
C LEU A 635 -19.40 -13.63 -8.13
N PHE A 636 -20.21 -12.66 -8.57
CA PHE A 636 -20.07 -12.07 -9.91
C PHE A 636 -19.53 -10.65 -9.92
N GLY A 637 -19.29 -10.02 -8.77
CA GLY A 637 -18.65 -8.71 -8.74
C GLY A 637 -19.07 -7.84 -7.57
N TRP A 638 -18.10 -7.44 -6.75
CA TRP A 638 -18.25 -6.32 -5.83
C TRP A 638 -17.11 -5.33 -6.03
N ARG A 639 -17.40 -4.05 -5.75
CA ARG A 639 -16.43 -2.98 -5.87
C ARG A 639 -15.82 -2.65 -4.51
N ASP A 640 -14.51 -2.71 -4.43
CA ASP A 640 -13.72 -2.37 -3.26
C ASP A 640 -13.07 -0.97 -3.45
N PRO A 641 -13.38 0.01 -2.56
CA PRO A 641 -12.87 1.37 -2.70
C PRO A 641 -11.35 1.49 -2.64
N VAL A 642 -10.68 0.67 -1.82
CA VAL A 642 -9.22 0.68 -1.70
C VAL A 642 -8.57 0.18 -2.98
N SER A 643 -9.10 -0.89 -3.57
CA SER A 643 -8.64 -1.42 -4.85
C SER A 643 -8.85 -0.40 -5.99
N ALA A 644 -9.96 0.32 -5.98
CA ALA A 644 -10.19 1.41 -6.94
C ALA A 644 -9.18 2.56 -6.78
N PHE A 645 -8.88 2.94 -5.54
CA PHE A 645 -7.87 3.95 -5.22
C PHE A 645 -6.46 3.54 -5.67
N VAL A 646 -6.08 2.28 -5.46
CA VAL A 646 -4.78 1.75 -5.90
C VAL A 646 -4.70 1.68 -7.43
N ALA A 647 -5.80 1.32 -8.09
CA ALA A 647 -5.85 1.22 -9.55
C ALA A 647 -5.87 2.58 -10.26
N GLY A 648 -6.34 3.65 -9.60
CA GLY A 648 -6.41 4.98 -10.19
C GLY A 648 -7.45 5.89 -9.54
N ASP A 649 -8.31 6.49 -10.37
CA ASP A 649 -9.36 7.40 -9.89
C ASP A 649 -10.48 6.58 -9.20
N ILE A 650 -10.64 6.77 -7.89
CA ILE A 650 -11.69 6.12 -7.10
C ILE A 650 -13.11 6.43 -7.59
N THR A 651 -13.31 7.48 -8.38
CA THR A 651 -14.60 7.83 -8.98
C THR A 651 -14.87 7.12 -10.31
N ASP A 652 -13.84 6.49 -10.91
CA ASP A 652 -14.00 5.68 -12.12
C ASP A 652 -14.71 4.36 -11.75
N PRO A 653 -15.94 4.13 -12.25
CA PRO A 653 -16.71 2.95 -11.90
C PRO A 653 -16.14 1.66 -12.50
N THR A 654 -15.16 1.72 -13.42
CA THR A 654 -14.53 0.56 -14.04
C THR A 654 -13.40 -0.05 -13.19
N LEU A 655 -12.96 0.65 -12.14
CA LEU A 655 -11.85 0.24 -11.28
C LEU A 655 -12.33 -0.39 -9.96
N GLY A 656 -11.47 -1.24 -9.39
CA GLY A 656 -11.63 -1.80 -8.04
C GLY A 656 -12.60 -2.96 -7.90
N TRP A 657 -12.84 -3.72 -8.97
CA TRP A 657 -13.74 -4.87 -8.91
C TRP A 657 -13.02 -6.16 -8.50
N SER A 658 -13.68 -6.95 -7.66
CA SER A 658 -13.30 -8.32 -7.29
C SER A 658 -14.45 -9.27 -7.64
N LYS A 659 -14.12 -10.53 -8.00
CA LYS A 659 -15.09 -11.58 -8.38
C LYS A 659 -14.55 -12.97 -8.02
N LEU A 660 -15.46 -13.92 -7.82
CA LEU A 660 -15.12 -15.35 -7.66
C LEU A 660 -15.42 -16.16 -8.93
N GLU A 661 -16.44 -15.76 -9.68
CA GLU A 661 -16.84 -16.33 -10.96
C GLU A 661 -16.79 -15.27 -12.07
N THR A 662 -16.35 -15.67 -13.27
CA THR A 662 -16.28 -14.77 -14.43
C THR A 662 -17.62 -14.75 -15.16
N ASN A 663 -18.44 -13.75 -14.84
CA ASN A 663 -19.63 -13.40 -15.60
C ASN A 663 -19.29 -12.39 -16.71
N LEU A 664 -20.14 -12.28 -17.75
CA LEU A 664 -19.93 -11.31 -18.84
C LEU A 664 -19.77 -9.86 -18.34
N THR A 665 -20.52 -9.49 -17.30
CA THR A 665 -20.44 -8.17 -16.64
C THR A 665 -20.45 -8.32 -15.12
N TYR A 666 -19.84 -7.37 -14.42
CA TYR A 666 -19.92 -7.33 -12.95
C TYR A 666 -21.36 -7.10 -12.50
N TYR A 667 -21.81 -7.86 -11.50
CA TYR A 667 -23.17 -7.72 -10.98
C TYR A 667 -23.42 -6.31 -10.45
N GLY A 668 -24.61 -5.76 -10.70
CA GLY A 668 -25.00 -4.42 -10.25
C GLY A 668 -24.24 -3.23 -10.90
N SER A 669 -23.26 -3.48 -11.77
CA SER A 669 -22.37 -2.44 -12.33
C SER A 669 -22.99 -1.54 -13.42
N GLY A 670 -24.18 -1.88 -13.91
CA GLY A 670 -24.79 -1.20 -15.05
C GLY A 670 -24.18 -1.60 -16.42
N GLY A 671 -23.51 -2.76 -16.49
CA GLY A 671 -23.01 -3.35 -17.74
C GLY A 671 -21.50 -3.23 -17.95
N ILE A 672 -20.71 -3.06 -16.88
CA ILE A 672 -19.25 -3.02 -16.97
C ILE A 672 -18.74 -4.45 -17.19
N SER A 673 -18.03 -4.65 -18.30
CA SER A 673 -17.44 -5.94 -18.68
C SER A 673 -16.39 -6.40 -17.68
N THR A 674 -16.31 -7.72 -17.45
CA THR A 674 -15.27 -8.32 -16.60
C THR A 674 -13.97 -8.65 -17.35
N GLY A 675 -13.87 -8.24 -18.62
CA GLY A 675 -12.74 -8.53 -19.50
C GLY A 675 -13.18 -9.21 -20.81
N PRO A 676 -12.22 -9.54 -21.68
CA PRO A 676 -12.48 -10.39 -22.84
C PRO A 676 -12.94 -11.79 -22.42
N ALA A 677 -13.64 -12.48 -23.32
CA ALA A 677 -13.96 -13.90 -23.17
C ALA A 677 -12.68 -14.74 -23.09
N THR A 678 -12.71 -15.81 -22.28
CA THR A 678 -11.60 -16.75 -22.17
C THR A 678 -11.45 -17.49 -23.49
N THR A 679 -10.22 -17.64 -23.96
CA THR A 679 -9.93 -18.39 -25.20
C THR A 679 -9.31 -19.73 -24.88
N TYR A 680 -9.77 -20.77 -25.55
CA TYR A 680 -9.26 -22.14 -25.40
C TYR A 680 -8.74 -22.63 -26.73
N THR A 681 -7.60 -23.31 -26.73
CA THR A 681 -7.12 -24.11 -27.86
C THR A 681 -7.12 -25.57 -27.46
N ILE A 682 -7.87 -26.38 -28.21
CA ILE A 682 -8.04 -27.81 -27.93
C ILE A 682 -7.55 -28.66 -29.11
N CYS A 683 -7.29 -29.91 -28.82
CA CYS A 683 -6.97 -30.93 -29.82
C CYS A 683 -8.22 -31.52 -30.45
N THR A 684 -8.26 -31.52 -31.78
CA THR A 684 -9.40 -31.98 -32.56
C THR A 684 -9.33 -33.45 -32.94
N GLY A 685 -8.20 -34.12 -32.68
CA GLY A 685 -7.94 -35.51 -33.06
C GLY A 685 -7.51 -35.72 -34.53
N HIS A 686 -7.50 -34.68 -35.36
CA HIS A 686 -6.99 -34.75 -36.75
C HIS A 686 -5.46 -34.99 -36.84
N ASN A 687 -4.75 -34.73 -35.75
CA ASN A 687 -3.32 -34.99 -35.62
C ASN A 687 -3.08 -35.83 -34.35
N SER A 688 -2.27 -36.87 -34.46
CA SER A 688 -1.87 -37.74 -33.34
C SER A 688 -0.79 -37.15 -32.44
N ASP A 689 -0.33 -35.92 -32.72
CA ASP A 689 0.71 -35.25 -31.91
C ASP A 689 0.20 -34.76 -30.54
N CYS A 690 -1.12 -34.75 -30.32
CA CYS A 690 -1.76 -34.45 -29.04
C CYS A 690 -3.00 -35.31 -28.82
N ASP A 691 -3.46 -35.40 -27.57
CA ASP A 691 -4.57 -36.28 -27.23
C ASP A 691 -5.91 -35.65 -27.61
N LYS A 692 -6.85 -36.49 -28.03
CA LYS A 692 -8.16 -36.03 -28.50
C LYS A 692 -8.88 -35.25 -27.39
N GLY A 693 -9.34 -34.05 -27.71
CA GLY A 693 -10.02 -33.19 -26.75
C GLY A 693 -9.12 -32.58 -25.67
N GLU A 694 -7.79 -32.81 -25.70
CA GLU A 694 -6.85 -32.20 -24.77
C GLU A 694 -6.90 -30.66 -24.86
N THR A 695 -6.85 -29.97 -23.71
CA THR A 695 -6.71 -28.51 -23.68
C THR A 695 -5.25 -28.12 -23.74
N LEU A 696 -4.84 -27.50 -24.85
CA LEU A 696 -3.46 -27.07 -25.07
C LEU A 696 -3.16 -25.69 -24.50
N LEU A 697 -4.07 -24.74 -24.70
CA LEU A 697 -3.88 -23.35 -24.31
C LEU A 697 -5.15 -22.76 -23.70
N GLU A 698 -4.98 -22.00 -22.63
CA GLU A 698 -5.97 -21.08 -22.08
C GLU A 698 -5.40 -19.66 -22.18
N ASP A 699 -6.14 -18.74 -22.80
CA ASP A 699 -5.72 -17.35 -23.04
C ASP A 699 -4.34 -17.23 -23.71
N GLY A 700 -4.04 -18.20 -24.59
CA GLY A 700 -2.80 -18.26 -25.37
C GLY A 700 -1.60 -18.81 -24.59
N SER A 701 -1.77 -19.32 -23.37
CA SER A 701 -0.73 -19.94 -22.57
C SER A 701 -1.06 -21.40 -22.26
N ASN A 702 -0.06 -22.28 -22.22
CA ASN A 702 -0.22 -23.64 -21.69
C ASN A 702 0.03 -23.70 -20.17
N GLU A 703 0.33 -22.56 -19.53
CA GLU A 703 0.54 -22.45 -18.09
C GLU A 703 -0.72 -21.91 -17.39
N LEU A 704 -1.04 -22.45 -16.22
CA LEU A 704 -2.08 -21.89 -15.36
C LEU A 704 -1.77 -20.42 -15.04
N SER A 705 -2.77 -19.55 -15.19
CA SER A 705 -2.55 -18.08 -15.16
C SER A 705 -1.99 -17.49 -13.85
N TRP A 706 -1.93 -18.29 -12.78
CA TRP A 706 -1.41 -17.94 -11.46
C TRP A 706 -0.32 -18.92 -10.96
N HIS A 707 -0.02 -19.94 -11.76
CA HIS A 707 1.11 -20.86 -11.64
C HIS A 707 1.90 -20.78 -12.97
N SER A 708 2.28 -19.56 -13.34
CA SER A 708 2.98 -19.26 -14.58
C SER A 708 4.45 -18.93 -14.34
N THR A 709 5.27 -18.95 -15.39
CA THR A 709 6.66 -18.52 -15.37
C THR A 709 6.79 -17.08 -14.85
N GLU A 710 5.85 -16.20 -15.18
CA GLU A 710 5.81 -14.83 -14.68
C GLU A 710 5.58 -14.78 -13.16
N MET A 711 4.61 -15.54 -12.64
CA MET A 711 4.34 -15.63 -11.20
C MET A 711 5.53 -16.24 -10.45
N MET A 712 6.17 -17.27 -11.03
CA MET A 712 7.36 -17.89 -10.47
C MET A 712 8.52 -16.88 -10.34
N MET A 713 8.76 -16.06 -11.36
CA MET A 713 9.79 -15.02 -11.28
C MET A 713 9.44 -13.94 -10.26
N ALA A 714 8.19 -13.48 -10.23
CA ALA A 714 7.71 -12.45 -9.32
C ALA A 714 7.76 -12.85 -7.83
N THR A 715 7.61 -14.15 -7.55
CA THR A 715 7.61 -14.72 -6.20
C THR A 715 8.91 -15.42 -5.83
N PHE A 716 9.98 -15.23 -6.61
CA PHE A 716 11.28 -15.88 -6.40
C PHE A 716 11.23 -17.42 -6.36
N GLY A 717 10.31 -18.02 -7.10
CA GLY A 717 10.11 -19.46 -7.19
C GLY A 717 9.29 -20.06 -6.05
N LEU A 718 8.68 -19.24 -5.19
CA LEU A 718 7.79 -19.72 -4.13
C LEU A 718 6.47 -20.25 -4.69
N VAL A 719 5.97 -19.65 -5.78
CA VAL A 719 4.86 -20.20 -6.57
C VAL A 719 5.44 -20.81 -7.84
N GLY A 720 5.28 -22.14 -7.99
CA GLY A 720 5.83 -22.88 -9.13
C GLY A 720 5.02 -22.72 -10.41
N VAL A 721 5.52 -23.30 -11.51
CA VAL A 721 4.79 -23.38 -12.79
C VAL A 721 3.97 -24.67 -12.86
N GLU A 722 2.74 -24.60 -13.36
CA GLU A 722 1.86 -25.73 -13.65
C GLU A 722 1.31 -25.60 -15.07
N THR A 723 1.29 -26.69 -15.82
CA THR A 723 0.88 -26.71 -17.23
C THR A 723 -0.44 -27.47 -17.44
N LEU A 724 -1.15 -27.09 -18.51
CA LEU A 724 -2.39 -27.72 -18.98
C LEU A 724 -2.12 -29.01 -19.77
N ASP A 725 -0.85 -29.42 -19.96
CA ASP A 725 -0.51 -30.62 -20.72
C ASP A 725 -1.21 -31.86 -20.11
N GLU A 726 -1.75 -32.70 -20.99
CA GLU A 726 -2.53 -33.92 -20.67
C GLU A 726 -3.87 -33.63 -19.99
N THR A 727 -4.35 -32.37 -19.95
CA THR A 727 -5.66 -32.05 -19.37
C THR A 727 -6.80 -32.41 -20.32
N THR A 728 -7.70 -33.26 -19.83
CA THR A 728 -8.89 -33.66 -20.57
C THR A 728 -9.83 -32.48 -20.82
N GLY A 729 -10.27 -32.31 -22.06
CA GLY A 729 -11.41 -31.47 -22.43
C GLY A 729 -12.67 -32.28 -22.74
N GLY A 730 -12.77 -33.52 -22.24
CA GLY A 730 -13.94 -34.38 -22.41
C GLY A 730 -13.65 -35.84 -22.76
N PHE A 731 -12.38 -36.20 -22.99
CA PHE A 731 -11.96 -37.56 -23.31
C PHE A 731 -10.84 -38.03 -22.39
N LEU A 732 -10.87 -39.28 -21.96
CA LEU A 732 -9.80 -39.94 -21.22
C LEU A 732 -9.10 -40.95 -22.11
N THR A 733 -7.78 -40.90 -22.14
CA THR A 733 -6.95 -41.85 -22.88
C THR A 733 -6.67 -43.13 -22.09
N GLY A 734 -6.84 -43.07 -20.76
CA GLY A 734 -6.58 -44.15 -19.81
C GLY A 734 -5.14 -44.19 -19.29
N ASP A 735 -4.23 -43.33 -19.77
CA ASP A 735 -2.86 -43.24 -19.26
C ASP A 735 -2.39 -41.78 -19.18
N GLY A 736 -1.98 -41.33 -18.00
CA GLY A 736 -1.42 -39.98 -17.80
C GLY A 736 -2.43 -38.83 -17.78
N ASP A 737 -3.72 -39.09 -17.98
CA ASP A 737 -4.77 -38.06 -18.04
C ASP A 737 -4.80 -37.16 -16.79
N LYS A 738 -4.99 -35.87 -17.00
CA LYS A 738 -5.22 -34.85 -15.96
C LYS A 738 -6.56 -34.16 -16.18
N VAL A 739 -7.03 -33.45 -15.17
CA VAL A 739 -8.21 -32.58 -15.26
C VAL A 739 -7.89 -31.23 -14.63
N ASP A 740 -8.38 -30.17 -15.27
CA ASP A 740 -8.40 -28.84 -14.67
C ASP A 740 -9.62 -28.69 -13.75
N ALA A 741 -9.36 -28.55 -12.46
CA ALA A 741 -10.37 -28.31 -11.43
C ALA A 741 -10.84 -26.85 -11.42
N GLY A 742 -11.34 -26.36 -12.56
CA GLY A 742 -11.90 -25.02 -12.71
C GLY A 742 -10.88 -23.88 -12.58
N GLY A 743 -9.62 -24.11 -12.98
CA GLY A 743 -8.52 -23.16 -12.91
C GLY A 743 -7.85 -23.06 -11.54
N TYR A 744 -8.27 -23.88 -10.55
CA TYR A 744 -7.73 -23.89 -9.19
C TYR A 744 -6.68 -24.97 -8.95
N ALA A 745 -6.62 -26.01 -9.78
CA ALA A 745 -5.59 -27.05 -9.71
C ALA A 745 -5.63 -27.92 -10.96
N ILE A 746 -4.45 -28.34 -11.42
CA ILE A 746 -4.34 -29.46 -12.35
C ILE A 746 -4.09 -30.72 -11.52
N THR A 747 -4.94 -31.73 -11.66
CA THR A 747 -4.83 -32.98 -10.90
C THR A 747 -4.90 -34.20 -11.80
N ALA A 748 -4.21 -35.28 -11.41
CA ALA A 748 -4.17 -36.52 -12.17
C ALA A 748 -5.48 -37.30 -12.01
N VAL A 749 -5.95 -37.87 -13.10
CA VAL A 749 -7.12 -38.74 -13.14
C VAL A 749 -6.71 -40.17 -12.83
N THR A 750 -7.50 -40.87 -12.00
CA THR A 750 -7.31 -42.27 -11.68
C THR A 750 -8.61 -43.03 -11.92
N CYS A 751 -8.56 -43.98 -12.87
CA CYS A 751 -9.68 -44.87 -13.17
C CYS A 751 -9.61 -46.15 -12.32
N SER A 752 -10.67 -46.43 -11.57
CA SER A 752 -10.71 -47.54 -10.61
C SER A 752 -12.09 -48.19 -10.55
N GLY A 753 -12.44 -48.94 -11.59
CA GLY A 753 -13.68 -49.70 -11.67
C GLY A 753 -14.41 -49.42 -12.97
N THR A 754 -15.51 -50.15 -13.15
CA THR A 754 -16.42 -49.94 -14.29
C THR A 754 -17.87 -50.00 -13.79
N SER A 755 -18.73 -49.24 -14.46
CA SER A 755 -20.17 -49.18 -14.17
C SER A 755 -20.99 -49.02 -15.46
N GLU A 756 -22.27 -48.68 -15.34
CA GLU A 756 -23.16 -48.43 -16.48
C GLU A 756 -23.90 -47.09 -16.25
N VAL A 757 -23.89 -46.22 -17.26
CA VAL A 757 -24.69 -44.98 -17.30
C VAL A 757 -25.68 -45.11 -18.44
N LYS A 758 -26.98 -45.08 -18.14
CA LYS A 758 -28.07 -45.24 -19.13
C LYS A 758 -27.92 -46.43 -20.10
N GLY A 759 -27.32 -47.54 -19.64
CA GLY A 759 -27.09 -48.73 -20.46
C GLY A 759 -25.76 -48.76 -21.21
N ILE A 760 -24.94 -47.71 -21.09
CA ILE A 760 -23.61 -47.58 -21.70
C ILE A 760 -22.54 -48.00 -20.68
N PRO A 761 -21.66 -48.97 -20.99
CA PRO A 761 -20.53 -49.34 -20.15
C PRO A 761 -19.53 -48.19 -20.02
N VAL A 762 -19.08 -47.90 -18.79
CA VAL A 762 -18.16 -46.81 -18.48
C VAL A 762 -17.05 -47.23 -17.52
N ASP A 763 -15.89 -46.62 -17.66
CA ASP A 763 -14.82 -46.58 -16.67
C ASP A 763 -15.12 -45.51 -15.61
N ASP A 764 -15.08 -45.91 -14.33
CA ASP A 764 -15.25 -45.01 -13.20
C ASP A 764 -13.91 -44.36 -12.83
N CYS A 765 -13.77 -43.08 -13.14
CA CYS A 765 -12.57 -42.30 -12.93
C CYS A 765 -12.77 -41.22 -11.87
N SER A 766 -11.70 -40.88 -11.16
CA SER A 766 -11.73 -39.88 -10.09
C SER A 766 -10.47 -39.02 -10.07
N ALA A 767 -10.62 -37.80 -9.58
CA ALA A 767 -9.56 -36.84 -9.40
C ALA A 767 -9.82 -36.07 -8.09
N SER A 768 -8.78 -35.82 -7.29
CA SER A 768 -8.93 -35.10 -6.03
C SER A 768 -7.75 -34.17 -5.76
N VAL A 769 -8.00 -33.16 -4.92
CA VAL A 769 -6.98 -32.21 -4.45
C VAL A 769 -7.06 -32.13 -2.94
N ASP A 770 -5.94 -32.41 -2.26
CA ASP A 770 -5.83 -32.28 -0.80
C ASP A 770 -5.79 -30.80 -0.41
N PRO A 771 -6.85 -30.29 0.26
CA PRO A 771 -6.93 -28.89 0.65
C PRO A 771 -5.80 -28.46 1.59
N THR A 772 -5.17 -29.36 2.35
CA THR A 772 -4.06 -28.97 3.25
C THR A 772 -2.78 -28.56 2.51
N THR A 773 -2.72 -28.82 1.20
CA THR A 773 -1.52 -28.61 0.38
C THR A 773 -1.70 -27.59 -0.74
N ARG A 774 -2.92 -27.09 -0.97
CA ARG A 774 -3.24 -26.21 -2.11
C ARG A 774 -3.73 -24.82 -1.68
N PRO A 775 -2.83 -23.92 -1.25
CA PRO A 775 -3.19 -22.52 -1.03
C PRO A 775 -3.46 -21.82 -2.37
N ILE A 776 -4.53 -21.04 -2.44
CA ILE A 776 -4.94 -20.30 -3.64
C ILE A 776 -4.71 -18.78 -3.50
N THR A 777 -3.84 -18.37 -2.58
CA THR A 777 -3.48 -16.97 -2.33
C THR A 777 -3.07 -16.25 -3.62
N ALA A 778 -2.18 -16.83 -4.42
CA ALA A 778 -1.73 -16.26 -5.69
C ALA A 778 -2.85 -16.17 -6.75
N LYS A 779 -3.83 -17.09 -6.74
CA LYS A 779 -5.01 -17.01 -7.63
C LYS A 779 -5.89 -15.81 -7.29
N LEU A 780 -6.09 -15.55 -6.00
CA LEU A 780 -7.00 -14.54 -5.50
C LEU A 780 -6.40 -13.12 -5.52
N ILE A 781 -5.10 -13.00 -5.30
CA ILE A 781 -4.40 -11.70 -5.28
C ILE A 781 -3.95 -11.32 -6.70
N LYS A 782 -3.24 -12.22 -7.38
CA LYS A 782 -2.70 -12.08 -8.74
C LYS A 782 -1.99 -10.73 -8.98
N SER A 783 -1.21 -10.27 -7.99
CA SER A 783 -0.48 -8.99 -8.05
C SER A 783 0.85 -9.07 -8.80
N PHE A 784 1.36 -10.29 -9.02
CA PHE A 784 2.70 -10.57 -9.51
C PHE A 784 3.79 -9.92 -8.64
N THR A 785 3.67 -10.11 -7.33
CA THR A 785 4.65 -9.68 -6.34
C THR A 785 4.87 -10.76 -5.28
N LEU A 786 5.80 -10.54 -4.34
CA LEU A 786 6.01 -11.45 -3.22
C LEU A 786 4.74 -11.70 -2.38
N VAL A 787 3.78 -10.76 -2.38
CA VAL A 787 2.51 -10.87 -1.64
C VAL A 787 1.69 -12.07 -2.12
N ASP A 788 1.79 -12.47 -3.39
CA ASP A 788 1.11 -13.64 -3.93
C ASP A 788 1.57 -14.96 -3.28
N ALA A 789 2.77 -14.99 -2.71
CA ALA A 789 3.32 -16.12 -1.96
C ALA A 789 3.10 -16.03 -0.44
N MET A 790 2.45 -14.97 0.07
CA MET A 790 2.20 -14.77 1.50
C MET A 790 0.90 -15.44 1.95
N VAL A 791 0.89 -16.78 1.90
CA VAL A 791 -0.26 -17.60 2.35
C VAL A 791 -0.77 -17.18 3.74
N PRO A 792 0.06 -16.89 4.76
CA PRO A 792 -0.43 -16.41 6.06
C PRO A 792 -1.35 -15.19 6.02
N ALA A 793 -1.13 -14.27 5.06
CA ALA A 793 -1.93 -13.06 4.90
C ALA A 793 -3.32 -13.36 4.31
N LEU A 794 -3.42 -14.28 3.35
CA LEU A 794 -4.70 -14.74 2.80
C LEU A 794 -4.70 -16.27 2.69
N PRO A 795 -4.99 -16.99 3.80
CA PRO A 795 -4.77 -18.42 3.89
C PRO A 795 -5.99 -19.21 3.43
N ILE A 796 -6.38 -18.98 2.18
CA ILE A 796 -7.48 -19.71 1.54
C ILE A 796 -6.91 -20.90 0.80
N TYR A 797 -7.49 -22.07 1.05
CA TYR A 797 -7.08 -23.36 0.50
C TYR A 797 -8.21 -23.96 -0.33
N PHE A 798 -7.83 -24.72 -1.37
CA PHE A 798 -8.76 -25.36 -2.29
C PHE A 798 -8.67 -26.88 -2.20
N GLY A 799 -9.81 -27.54 -2.02
CA GLY A 799 -9.94 -28.98 -2.17
C GLY A 799 -11.06 -29.30 -3.16
N THR A 800 -10.93 -30.42 -3.86
CA THR A 800 -11.98 -30.88 -4.76
C THR A 800 -12.02 -32.40 -4.81
N GLU A 801 -13.20 -32.94 -5.06
CA GLU A 801 -13.45 -34.31 -5.43
C GLU A 801 -14.21 -34.30 -6.75
N ILE A 802 -13.66 -34.94 -7.77
CA ILE A 802 -14.20 -35.01 -9.12
C ILE A 802 -14.39 -36.48 -9.47
N ASN A 803 -15.59 -36.85 -9.90
CA ASN A 803 -15.93 -38.15 -10.42
C ASN A 803 -16.30 -38.00 -11.90
N MET A 804 -15.81 -38.92 -12.72
CA MET A 804 -16.02 -38.94 -14.16
C MET A 804 -16.34 -40.37 -14.59
N GLN A 805 -17.33 -40.53 -15.45
CA GLN A 805 -17.67 -41.79 -16.09
C GLN A 805 -17.38 -41.67 -17.59
N ALA A 806 -16.32 -42.33 -18.04
CA ALA A 806 -15.89 -42.32 -19.43
C ALA A 806 -16.31 -43.62 -20.13
N GLU A 807 -16.85 -43.54 -21.35
CA GLU A 807 -17.25 -44.73 -22.11
C GLU A 807 -16.04 -45.60 -22.47
N GLU A 808 -16.13 -46.92 -22.23
CA GLU A 808 -14.98 -47.85 -22.22
C GLU A 808 -14.19 -47.93 -23.54
N LEU A 809 -14.81 -47.64 -24.69
CA LEU A 809 -14.16 -47.74 -26.00
C LEU A 809 -13.64 -46.41 -26.54
N SER A 810 -14.46 -45.37 -26.48
CA SER A 810 -14.17 -44.04 -27.04
C SER A 810 -13.38 -43.16 -26.07
N GLY A 811 -13.46 -43.44 -24.77
CA GLY A 811 -12.93 -42.59 -23.70
C GLY A 811 -13.74 -41.32 -23.46
N LEU A 812 -14.88 -41.12 -24.13
CA LEU A 812 -15.72 -39.93 -23.97
C LEU A 812 -16.34 -39.89 -22.57
N ILE A 813 -16.19 -38.79 -21.85
CA ILE A 813 -16.83 -38.56 -20.55
C ILE A 813 -18.31 -38.26 -20.79
N ILE A 814 -19.19 -39.16 -20.35
CA ILE A 814 -20.65 -39.07 -20.55
C ILE A 814 -21.41 -38.76 -19.27
N ALA A 815 -20.77 -38.88 -18.11
CA ALA A 815 -21.31 -38.37 -16.85
C ALA A 815 -20.17 -37.95 -15.92
N GLY A 816 -20.50 -37.11 -14.95
CA GLY A 816 -19.57 -36.71 -13.91
C GLY A 816 -20.19 -35.77 -12.89
N ASP A 817 -19.56 -35.69 -11.73
CA ASP A 817 -19.88 -34.74 -10.69
C ASP A 817 -18.60 -34.19 -10.06
N SER A 818 -18.69 -32.96 -9.55
CA SER A 818 -17.59 -32.34 -8.83
C SER A 818 -18.11 -31.59 -7.62
N THR A 819 -17.37 -31.71 -6.52
CA THR A 819 -17.58 -30.92 -5.30
C THR A 819 -16.28 -30.21 -4.96
N SER A 820 -16.21 -28.93 -5.29
CA SER A 820 -15.07 -28.07 -4.95
C SER A 820 -15.36 -27.29 -3.68
N THR A 821 -14.47 -27.37 -2.69
CA THR A 821 -14.64 -26.74 -1.38
C THR A 821 -13.43 -25.86 -1.06
N PHE A 822 -13.72 -24.66 -0.57
CA PHE A 822 -12.73 -23.67 -0.20
C PHE A 822 -12.69 -23.56 1.32
N TYR A 823 -11.48 -23.51 1.84
CA TYR A 823 -11.21 -23.53 3.27
C TYR A 823 -10.42 -22.31 3.69
N LEU A 824 -10.72 -21.79 4.89
CA LEU A 824 -9.93 -20.77 5.56
C LEU A 824 -9.14 -21.41 6.69
N ASP A 825 -7.84 -21.14 6.76
CA ASP A 825 -7.01 -21.52 7.91
C ASP A 825 -7.28 -20.61 9.11
N MET A 826 -7.73 -21.21 10.20
CA MET A 826 -8.18 -20.51 11.41
C MET A 826 -7.07 -20.29 12.44
N ARG A 827 -5.85 -20.78 12.20
CA ARG A 827 -4.70 -20.57 13.10
C ARG A 827 -4.36 -19.08 13.20
N ASP A 828 -3.57 -18.69 14.20
CA ASP A 828 -3.02 -17.34 14.26
C ASP A 828 -2.16 -17.03 13.01
N PRO A 829 -2.21 -15.81 12.42
CA PRO A 829 -1.44 -15.48 11.22
C PRO A 829 0.03 -15.90 11.28
N TYR A 830 0.69 -15.75 12.43
CA TYR A 830 2.11 -16.06 12.57
C TYR A 830 2.40 -17.56 12.80
N ASP A 831 1.37 -18.38 12.98
CA ASP A 831 1.45 -19.85 13.08
C ASP A 831 1.19 -20.55 11.72
N ARG A 832 0.85 -19.79 10.67
CA ARG A 832 0.47 -20.29 9.34
C ARG A 832 1.65 -20.52 8.38
N ALA A 833 2.89 -20.39 8.85
CA ALA A 833 4.08 -20.62 8.03
C ALA A 833 4.21 -22.05 7.48
N THR A 834 3.54 -23.01 8.11
CA THR A 834 3.53 -24.42 7.72
C THR A 834 2.17 -24.86 7.20
N ALA A 835 2.14 -25.94 6.42
CA ALA A 835 0.89 -26.56 5.98
C ALA A 835 -0.06 -26.85 7.17
N PRO A 836 -1.36 -26.53 7.04
CA PRO A 836 -2.37 -26.77 8.07
C PRO A 836 -2.69 -28.25 8.21
N GLN A 837 -3.35 -28.61 9.31
CA GLN A 837 -4.11 -29.85 9.40
C GLN A 837 -5.58 -29.60 9.02
N MET A 838 -6.32 -30.64 8.63
CA MET A 838 -7.77 -30.49 8.35
C MET A 838 -8.56 -29.92 9.52
N THR A 839 -8.11 -30.10 10.78
CA THR A 839 -8.76 -29.51 11.96
C THR A 839 -8.55 -28.01 12.10
N ASP A 840 -7.58 -27.45 11.37
CA ASP A 840 -7.28 -26.02 11.34
C ASP A 840 -8.10 -25.29 10.26
N LEU A 841 -8.73 -26.04 9.36
CA LEU A 841 -9.43 -25.55 8.18
C LEU A 841 -10.95 -25.44 8.43
N GLN A 842 -11.51 -24.29 8.07
CA GLN A 842 -12.95 -24.02 8.10
C GLN A 842 -13.48 -23.85 6.69
N GLU A 843 -14.50 -24.62 6.32
CA GLU A 843 -15.22 -24.45 5.04
C GLU A 843 -15.83 -23.04 4.96
N VAL A 844 -15.63 -22.35 3.84
CA VAL A 844 -16.16 -20.99 3.61
C VAL A 844 -17.03 -20.88 2.37
N PHE A 845 -16.77 -21.72 1.37
CA PHE A 845 -17.44 -21.71 0.07
C PHE A 845 -17.39 -23.10 -0.56
N GLN A 846 -18.43 -23.48 -1.30
CA GLN A 846 -18.47 -24.75 -2.02
C GLN A 846 -19.23 -24.59 -3.34
N ILE A 847 -18.71 -25.23 -4.38
CA ILE A 847 -19.30 -25.33 -5.72
C ILE A 847 -19.61 -26.80 -5.97
N VAL A 848 -20.85 -27.07 -6.37
CA VAL A 848 -21.29 -28.40 -6.79
C VAL A 848 -21.77 -28.31 -8.23
N GLN A 849 -21.27 -29.19 -9.06
CA GLN A 849 -21.67 -29.33 -10.45
C GLN A 849 -21.82 -30.82 -10.78
N SER A 850 -22.83 -31.14 -11.58
CA SER A 850 -23.00 -32.47 -12.17
C SER A 850 -23.38 -32.33 -13.63
N SER A 851 -23.01 -33.32 -14.43
CA SER A 851 -23.41 -33.45 -15.82
C SER A 851 -23.63 -34.93 -16.12
N GLU A 852 -24.66 -35.24 -16.87
CA GLU A 852 -24.96 -36.58 -17.35
C GLU A 852 -25.53 -36.42 -18.76
N ILE A 853 -25.12 -37.30 -19.68
CA ILE A 853 -25.60 -37.37 -21.06
C ILE A 853 -27.14 -37.37 -21.10
N GLU A 854 -27.75 -36.67 -22.06
CA GLU A 854 -29.21 -36.63 -22.19
C GLU A 854 -29.79 -37.99 -22.60
N ASP A 855 -31.09 -38.22 -22.35
CA ASP A 855 -31.73 -39.51 -22.65
C ASP A 855 -31.68 -39.85 -24.14
N ASP A 856 -31.97 -38.88 -25.01
CA ASP A 856 -32.00 -39.08 -26.47
C ASP A 856 -30.59 -39.37 -27.02
N ASP A 857 -29.58 -38.63 -26.58
CA ASP A 857 -28.16 -38.85 -26.97
C ASP A 857 -27.62 -40.19 -26.44
N ALA A 858 -28.02 -40.57 -25.22
CA ALA A 858 -27.65 -41.85 -24.65
C ALA A 858 -28.28 -43.03 -25.41
N GLU A 859 -29.53 -42.92 -25.85
CA GLU A 859 -30.18 -43.95 -26.68
C GLU A 859 -29.47 -44.11 -28.04
N GLU A 860 -29.03 -43.02 -28.66
CA GLU A 860 -28.26 -43.06 -29.92
C GLU A 860 -26.87 -43.70 -29.72
N MET A 861 -26.19 -43.37 -28.63
CA MET A 861 -24.89 -43.94 -28.28
C MET A 861 -24.99 -45.42 -27.88
N GLU A 862 -25.99 -45.81 -27.08
CA GLU A 862 -26.27 -47.21 -26.73
C GLU A 862 -26.60 -48.03 -28.00
N SER A 863 -27.37 -47.46 -28.92
CA SER A 863 -27.69 -48.10 -30.20
C SER A 863 -26.44 -48.31 -31.06
N SER A 864 -25.60 -47.29 -31.21
CA SER A 864 -24.45 -47.32 -32.11
C SER A 864 -23.26 -48.12 -31.56
N ILE A 865 -23.08 -48.16 -30.23
CA ILE A 865 -21.95 -48.82 -29.57
C ILE A 865 -22.38 -50.14 -28.94
N VAL A 866 -23.27 -50.10 -27.95
CA VAL A 866 -23.60 -51.24 -27.07
C VAL A 866 -24.40 -52.31 -27.83
N THR A 867 -25.40 -51.90 -28.61
CA THR A 867 -26.23 -52.84 -29.38
C THR A 867 -25.38 -53.60 -30.40
N ASN A 868 -24.45 -52.92 -31.08
CA ASN A 868 -23.57 -53.51 -32.09
C ASN A 868 -22.53 -54.49 -31.53
N GLN A 869 -22.28 -54.49 -30.21
CA GLN A 869 -21.42 -55.48 -29.54
C GLN A 869 -22.16 -56.78 -29.15
N ASN A 870 -23.49 -56.81 -29.21
CA ASN A 870 -24.26 -57.98 -28.79
C ASN A 870 -24.23 -59.11 -29.82
N GLY A 871 -23.40 -60.14 -29.61
CA GLY A 871 -23.14 -61.21 -30.60
C GLY A 871 -24.35 -62.00 -31.17
N LEU A 872 -25.56 -61.88 -30.63
CA LEU A 872 -26.80 -62.48 -31.18
C LEU A 872 -27.83 -61.46 -31.68
N THR A 873 -27.81 -60.24 -31.13
CA THR A 873 -28.79 -59.18 -31.40
C THR A 873 -28.16 -57.91 -32.00
N TYR A 874 -26.89 -57.94 -32.40
CA TYR A 874 -26.17 -56.81 -33.00
C TYR A 874 -26.84 -56.14 -34.20
N TRP A 875 -27.80 -56.81 -34.84
CA TRP A 875 -28.46 -56.37 -36.07
C TRP A 875 -29.84 -55.73 -35.83
N THR A 876 -30.29 -55.62 -34.57
CA THR A 876 -31.70 -55.26 -34.28
C THR A 876 -31.99 -53.76 -34.35
N ASN A 877 -30.96 -52.93 -34.39
CA ASN A 877 -30.96 -51.46 -34.51
C ASN A 877 -31.02 -50.95 -35.97
N PHE A 878 -30.59 -51.74 -36.96
CA PHE A 878 -30.66 -51.40 -38.40
C PHE A 878 -29.92 -50.12 -38.80
N ASP A 879 -28.84 -49.81 -38.10
CA ASP A 879 -28.03 -48.61 -38.28
C ASP A 879 -26.92 -48.80 -39.32
N VAL A 880 -26.50 -50.05 -39.59
CA VAL A 880 -25.46 -50.36 -40.60
C VAL A 880 -25.95 -51.34 -41.69
N PRO A 881 -25.40 -51.29 -42.93
CA PRO A 881 -25.84 -52.17 -44.03
C PRO A 881 -25.75 -53.67 -43.72
N THR A 882 -24.87 -54.08 -42.80
CA THR A 882 -24.70 -55.45 -42.32
C THR A 882 -25.90 -55.96 -41.53
N ASP A 883 -26.70 -55.08 -40.91
CA ASP A 883 -27.89 -55.45 -40.14
C ASP A 883 -29.00 -55.97 -41.03
N TYR A 884 -29.17 -55.33 -42.18
CA TYR A 884 -30.09 -55.79 -43.21
C TYR A 884 -29.67 -57.16 -43.75
N VAL A 885 -28.37 -57.43 -43.84
CA VAL A 885 -27.84 -58.76 -44.25
C VAL A 885 -28.09 -59.80 -43.15
N ALA A 886 -27.89 -59.44 -41.88
CA ALA A 886 -28.14 -60.30 -40.74
C ALA A 886 -29.64 -60.62 -40.58
N LEU A 887 -30.52 -59.63 -40.67
CA LEU A 887 -31.97 -59.79 -40.70
C LEU A 887 -32.38 -60.76 -41.83
N LEU A 888 -31.83 -60.59 -43.04
CA LEU A 888 -32.13 -61.48 -44.17
C LEU A 888 -31.67 -62.92 -43.91
N LEU A 889 -30.55 -63.12 -43.22
CA LEU A 889 -30.07 -64.44 -42.82
C LEU A 889 -30.93 -65.07 -41.71
N TYR A 890 -31.36 -64.30 -40.72
CA TYR A 890 -32.26 -64.76 -39.65
C TYR A 890 -33.68 -65.05 -40.17
N LEU A 891 -34.25 -64.18 -41.01
CA LEU A 891 -35.51 -64.43 -41.71
C LEU A 891 -35.41 -65.63 -42.67
N GLY A 892 -34.27 -65.79 -43.34
CA GLY A 892 -33.94 -66.96 -44.17
C GLY A 892 -33.86 -68.25 -43.37
N ALA A 893 -33.23 -68.23 -42.18
CA ALA A 893 -33.16 -69.37 -41.27
C ALA A 893 -34.53 -69.74 -40.70
N LEU A 894 -35.33 -68.74 -40.28
CA LEU A 894 -36.68 -68.92 -39.74
C LEU A 894 -37.63 -69.49 -40.79
N SER A 895 -37.62 -68.95 -42.01
CA SER A 895 -38.44 -69.45 -43.12
C SER A 895 -38.01 -70.87 -43.55
N CYS A 896 -36.72 -71.19 -43.56
CA CYS A 896 -36.23 -72.55 -43.80
C CYS A 896 -36.61 -73.53 -42.67
N LEU A 897 -36.62 -73.09 -41.40
CA LEU A 897 -37.06 -73.88 -40.26
C LEU A 897 -38.56 -74.15 -40.30
N VAL A 898 -39.39 -73.13 -40.55
CA VAL A 898 -40.85 -73.27 -40.68
C VAL A 898 -41.20 -74.21 -41.83
N LEU A 899 -40.56 -74.04 -43.00
CA LEU A 899 -40.75 -74.93 -44.15
C LEU A 899 -40.20 -76.34 -43.89
N GLY A 900 -39.13 -76.48 -43.10
CA GLY A 900 -38.58 -77.76 -42.67
C GLY A 900 -39.51 -78.53 -41.71
N VAL A 901 -40.14 -77.83 -40.76
CA VAL A 901 -41.15 -78.39 -39.84
C VAL A 901 -42.42 -78.78 -40.58
N ILE A 902 -42.89 -77.96 -41.54
CA ILE A 902 -44.02 -78.31 -42.42
C ILE A 902 -43.68 -79.53 -43.30
N ALA A 903 -42.43 -79.66 -43.76
CA ALA A 903 -41.97 -80.82 -44.52
C ALA A 903 -41.85 -82.09 -43.66
N LEU A 904 -41.44 -81.98 -42.41
CA LEU A 904 -41.39 -83.11 -41.45
C LEU A 904 -42.78 -83.57 -41.02
N GLY A 905 -43.73 -82.65 -40.83
CA GLY A 905 -45.13 -82.98 -40.53
C GLY A 905 -45.87 -83.66 -41.68
N ASN A 906 -45.40 -83.49 -42.93
CA ASN A 906 -45.92 -84.16 -44.12
C ASN A 906 -45.20 -85.49 -44.46
N GLU A 907 -44.16 -85.89 -43.70
CA GLU A 907 -43.49 -87.20 -43.84
C GLU A 907 -44.12 -88.29 -42.94
N GLU A 908 -45.11 -87.95 -42.10
CA GLU A 908 -45.86 -88.88 -41.22
C GLU A 908 -47.29 -89.23 -41.70
N GLU A 909 -47.68 -88.87 -42.94
CA GLU A 909 -48.90 -89.40 -43.61
C GLU A 909 -48.62 -90.44 -44.70
#